data_AF-A0A346CCH4-F1
#
_entry.id   AF-A0A346CCH4-F1
#
_cell.length_a   1.000
_cell.length_b   1.000
_cell.length_c   1.000
_cell.angle_alpha   90.00
_cell.angle_beta   90.00
_cell.angle_gamma   90.00
#
_symmetry.space_group_name_H-M   'P 1'
#
loop_
_entity.id
_entity.type
_entity.pdbx_description
1 polymer ?
#
loop_
_entity_poly.entity_id
_entity_poly.type
_entity_poly.pdbx_seq_one_letter_code
_entity_poly.pdbx_strand_id
1 'polypeptide(L)'
;MLGRPAWVAVQSSPVGSSAWRAGARLLDAQWAANRSLQGVSAEEITALKPERRQQLVKDLVHQAGNGYAVAARMRDVGMLRVEDVEWWLEDLRQVRAEHVSSAPAFFALDVLADAVDEQDAARVVAAAEAATPRWEALAARFAPTTRAERAHQRQVPGRGDSRHWSAEDALGETEFAALMRALHRDVAVSGGPRPVPAWPALTEAQQHAVAERALSFLCTGPDATDEVRADLITDACQVIEACDRTLLDRVPAAHWLQWLPGLWEVPGGYILLSSALKRAAAYDEGATIAFLAQTMTSDVAAVAFQQRHMRLPQLSAQALDRLNEGRHPSGQALAALLDIAAAALPAETAETALGLLHRSVAACADNDTDASADRDTAVASGACLAACPMTTSVFNSLIKIFEDDVQLARDIIDQAHRSAYHAWSALTPSQRGRLYLWARRALPRQQVAPGRIVRSSPVDEFASTVVGPLIAQPSLDNAAILDDLASQTGSVWLQADAAQMRDTARAQAWRPPTVQEIREVLTSPSRRIIGSREQLAAVIAEALGDIADDLRADRALRAQLWHRQRRDNDWISYVPAEEREVSTWLARELERRLRERAAVLREVEINPRLAKTDGDIPDLLAVAHTTGDQALSVPGEVKCSWHRQVVTAIRDQLGLRYLQGPEGTTGVYVAVYFVGSAWDTGDSRRAQSARRNLDRLRQDLHQQAADLAKQGITTHVCVLDASLEADAPSDQRPG
;
A
#
# COMPACT_ATOMS: atom_id res chain seq x y z
N MET A 1 -11.16 3.80 22.56
CA MET A 1 -10.06 4.44 23.34
C MET A 1 -9.50 5.73 22.75
N LEU A 2 -9.74 6.07 21.47
CA LEU A 2 -9.12 7.24 20.82
C LEU A 2 -9.74 8.62 21.19
N GLY A 3 -10.82 8.67 21.98
CA GLY A 3 -11.64 9.88 22.12
C GLY A 3 -11.07 10.90 23.09
N ARG A 4 -10.61 10.44 24.25
CA ARG A 4 -9.98 11.29 25.26
C ARG A 4 -8.71 12.00 24.73
N PRO A 5 -7.77 11.33 24.05
CA PRO A 5 -6.61 12.00 23.48
C PRO A 5 -6.97 13.03 22.40
N ALA A 6 -7.94 12.73 21.54
CA ALA A 6 -8.43 13.65 20.52
C ALA A 6 -9.08 14.90 21.14
N TRP A 7 -9.88 14.71 22.19
CA TRP A 7 -10.49 15.79 22.97
C TRP A 7 -9.43 16.66 23.65
N VAL A 8 -8.41 16.06 24.28
CA VAL A 8 -7.30 16.80 24.89
C VAL A 8 -6.55 17.64 23.86
N ALA A 9 -6.33 17.11 22.65
CA ALA A 9 -5.70 17.86 21.56
C ALA A 9 -6.55 19.09 21.17
N VAL A 10 -7.86 18.92 21.05
CA VAL A 10 -8.82 20.02 20.82
C VAL A 10 -8.88 20.99 22.00
N GLN A 11 -8.69 20.57 23.24
CA GLN A 11 -8.79 21.45 24.40
C GLN A 11 -7.52 22.28 24.63
N SER A 12 -6.34 21.73 24.30
CA SER A 12 -5.06 22.32 24.67
C SER A 12 -4.29 22.96 23.50
N SER A 13 -4.49 22.51 22.25
CA SER A 13 -3.69 22.97 21.12
C SER A 13 -4.15 24.32 20.55
N PRO A 14 -3.30 25.16 19.95
CA PRO A 14 -3.78 26.37 19.27
C PRO A 14 -4.84 26.04 18.21
N VAL A 15 -5.89 26.85 18.10
CA VAL A 15 -6.96 26.67 17.10
C VAL A 15 -6.36 26.69 15.69
N GLY A 16 -6.77 25.76 14.82
CA GLY A 16 -6.20 25.62 13.48
C GLY A 16 -4.79 24.99 13.43
N SER A 17 -4.17 24.69 14.56
CA SER A 17 -2.89 23.95 14.59
C SER A 17 -3.03 22.54 14.00
N SER A 18 -1.90 21.88 13.81
CA SER A 18 -1.89 20.49 13.34
C SER A 18 -2.54 19.53 14.33
N ALA A 19 -2.24 19.69 15.61
CA ALA A 19 -2.80 18.89 16.69
C ALA A 19 -4.31 19.12 16.85
N TRP A 20 -4.77 20.38 16.73
CA TRP A 20 -6.19 20.71 16.72
C TRP A 20 -6.94 19.97 15.61
N ARG A 21 -6.49 20.10 14.35
CA ARG A 21 -7.15 19.47 13.19
C ARG A 21 -7.10 17.94 13.22
N ALA A 22 -6.03 17.36 13.76
CA ALA A 22 -5.95 15.93 13.99
C ALA A 22 -6.95 15.48 15.05
N GLY A 23 -7.07 16.22 16.15
CA GLY A 23 -8.09 15.98 17.18
C GLY A 23 -9.51 16.08 16.62
N ALA A 24 -9.83 17.15 15.88
CA ALA A 24 -11.13 17.34 15.24
C ALA A 24 -11.50 16.17 14.31
N ARG A 25 -10.60 15.74 13.42
CA ARG A 25 -10.83 14.58 12.53
C ARG A 25 -11.07 13.27 13.28
N LEU A 26 -10.35 13.04 14.38
CA LEU A 26 -10.54 11.85 15.20
C LEU A 26 -11.88 11.89 15.93
N LEU A 27 -12.31 13.07 16.39
CA LEU A 27 -13.65 13.26 16.97
C LEU A 27 -14.74 13.06 15.92
N ASP A 28 -14.55 13.55 14.68
CA ASP A 28 -15.48 13.32 13.56
C ASP A 28 -15.67 11.83 13.27
N ALA A 29 -14.57 11.10 13.07
CA ALA A 29 -14.60 9.67 12.82
C ALA A 29 -15.29 8.89 13.96
N GLN A 30 -15.10 9.32 15.21
CA GLN A 30 -15.79 8.72 16.35
C GLN A 30 -17.27 9.05 16.40
N TRP A 31 -17.62 10.29 16.08
CA TRP A 31 -19.01 10.73 16.07
C TRP A 31 -19.80 10.03 14.98
N ALA A 32 -19.19 9.85 13.80
CA ALA A 32 -19.73 9.07 12.71
C ALA A 32 -20.00 7.61 13.12
N ALA A 33 -19.10 7.01 13.91
CA ALA A 33 -19.22 5.60 14.32
C ALA A 33 -20.20 5.36 15.49
N ASN A 34 -20.22 6.23 16.51
CA ASN A 34 -20.82 5.90 17.82
C ASN A 34 -21.98 6.81 18.25
N ARG A 35 -22.36 7.79 17.42
CA ARG A 35 -23.38 8.83 17.73
C ARG A 35 -23.13 9.65 19.01
N SER A 36 -21.99 9.45 19.69
CA SER A 36 -21.57 10.16 20.90
C SER A 36 -20.04 10.25 20.96
N LEU A 37 -19.52 11.33 21.58
CA LEU A 37 -18.10 11.48 21.86
C LEU A 37 -17.72 10.61 23.06
N GLN A 38 -17.26 9.38 22.80
CA GLN A 38 -16.89 8.46 23.87
C GLN A 38 -15.82 9.06 24.79
N GLY A 39 -16.17 9.23 26.07
CA GLY A 39 -15.27 9.74 27.10
C GLY A 39 -15.16 11.26 27.15
N VAL A 40 -16.08 12.00 26.54
CA VAL A 40 -16.24 13.45 26.71
C VAL A 40 -17.62 13.72 27.31
N SER A 41 -17.66 14.34 28.48
CA SER A 41 -18.90 14.71 29.16
C SER A 41 -19.52 15.97 28.56
N ALA A 42 -20.84 16.14 28.74
CA ALA A 42 -21.53 17.37 28.35
C ALA A 42 -20.95 18.61 29.08
N GLU A 43 -20.47 18.44 30.32
CA GLU A 43 -19.78 19.49 31.08
C GLU A 43 -18.45 19.91 30.45
N GLU A 44 -17.67 18.94 29.96
CA GLU A 44 -16.42 19.24 29.25
C GLU A 44 -16.69 19.98 27.93
N ILE A 45 -17.74 19.59 27.22
CA ILE A 45 -18.21 20.28 26.02
C ILE A 45 -18.62 21.71 26.35
N THR A 46 -19.40 21.90 27.41
CA THR A 46 -19.90 23.23 27.76
C THR A 46 -18.82 24.16 28.32
N ALA A 47 -17.74 23.59 28.87
CA ALA A 47 -16.57 24.31 29.36
C ALA A 47 -15.60 24.76 28.26
N LEU A 48 -15.78 24.36 27.00
CA LEU A 48 -14.97 24.89 25.90
C LEU A 48 -15.21 26.40 25.72
N LYS A 49 -14.10 27.14 25.58
CA LYS A 49 -14.15 28.56 25.21
C LYS A 49 -14.93 28.74 23.89
N PRO A 50 -15.75 29.80 23.74
CA PRO A 50 -16.59 30.02 22.56
C PRO A 50 -15.85 29.88 21.22
N GLU A 51 -14.70 30.54 21.07
CA GLU A 51 -13.87 30.50 19.85
C GLU A 51 -13.45 29.08 19.46
N ARG A 52 -13.10 28.25 20.45
CA ARG A 52 -12.70 26.85 20.24
C ARG A 52 -13.91 26.02 19.84
N ARG A 53 -15.03 26.22 20.54
CA ARG A 53 -16.29 25.54 20.24
C ARG A 53 -16.75 25.84 18.82
N GLN A 54 -16.81 27.12 18.44
CA GLN A 54 -17.18 27.60 17.11
C GLN A 54 -16.31 27.00 16.02
N GLN A 55 -14.98 27.08 16.16
CA GLN A 55 -14.07 26.48 15.17
C GLN A 55 -14.20 24.96 15.10
N LEU A 56 -14.42 24.28 16.23
CA LEU A 56 -14.56 22.84 16.22
C LEU A 56 -15.84 22.42 15.49
N VAL A 57 -16.96 23.10 15.74
CA VAL A 57 -18.20 22.89 14.99
C VAL A 57 -17.96 23.11 13.51
N LYS A 58 -17.27 24.20 13.13
CA LYS A 58 -16.94 24.52 11.73
C LYS A 58 -16.13 23.42 11.08
N ASP A 59 -15.07 22.95 11.74
CA ASP A 59 -14.17 21.91 11.22
C ASP A 59 -14.89 20.57 11.05
N LEU A 60 -15.75 20.21 11.99
CA LEU A 60 -16.50 18.96 11.98
C LEU A 60 -17.62 18.98 10.93
N VAL A 61 -18.39 20.08 10.83
CA VAL A 61 -19.41 20.26 9.79
C VAL A 61 -18.78 20.29 8.39
N HIS A 62 -17.59 20.89 8.24
CA HIS A 62 -16.86 20.92 6.96
C HIS A 62 -16.37 19.53 6.52
N GLN A 63 -15.99 18.67 7.47
CA GLN A 63 -15.53 17.31 7.19
C GLN A 63 -16.70 16.36 6.90
N ALA A 64 -17.88 16.67 7.43
CA ALA A 64 -19.06 15.88 7.24
C ALA A 64 -19.63 16.04 5.83
N GLY A 65 -19.89 14.92 5.14
CA GLY A 65 -20.63 14.93 3.88
C GLY A 65 -22.09 15.41 4.02
N ASN A 66 -22.65 15.42 5.25
CA ASN A 66 -23.95 15.99 5.59
C ASN A 66 -23.80 17.03 6.70
N GLY A 67 -23.56 18.29 6.30
CA GLY A 67 -23.34 19.38 7.25
C GLY A 67 -24.55 19.64 8.16
N TYR A 68 -25.77 19.48 7.66
CA TYR A 68 -27.00 19.71 8.43
C TYR A 68 -27.17 18.70 9.57
N ALA A 69 -27.05 17.40 9.29
CA ALA A 69 -27.22 16.36 10.29
C ALA A 69 -26.17 16.47 11.41
N VAL A 70 -24.95 16.89 11.07
CA VAL A 70 -23.87 17.10 12.04
C VAL A 70 -24.12 18.35 12.87
N ALA A 71 -24.51 19.48 12.26
CA ALA A 71 -24.86 20.70 12.96
C ALA A 71 -26.06 20.49 13.94
N ALA A 72 -27.09 19.75 13.52
CA ALA A 72 -28.24 19.42 14.38
C ALA A 72 -27.82 18.65 15.63
N ARG A 73 -26.98 17.61 15.46
CA ARG A 73 -26.44 16.85 16.59
C ARG A 73 -25.57 17.70 17.51
N MET A 74 -24.78 18.62 16.95
CA MET A 74 -23.95 19.54 17.73
C MET A 74 -24.79 20.48 18.59
N ARG A 75 -25.94 20.92 18.10
CA ARG A 75 -26.90 21.68 18.90
C ARG A 75 -27.40 20.83 20.07
N ASP A 76 -27.79 19.58 19.81
CA ASP A 76 -28.38 18.70 20.82
C ASP A 76 -27.39 18.35 21.96
N VAL A 77 -26.08 18.34 21.69
CA VAL A 77 -25.03 18.16 22.71
C VAL A 77 -24.49 19.48 23.29
N GLY A 78 -25.06 20.64 22.90
CA GLY A 78 -24.69 21.96 23.42
C GLY A 78 -23.40 22.56 22.86
N MET A 79 -22.89 22.02 21.75
CA MET A 79 -21.75 22.57 21.00
C MET A 79 -22.15 23.72 20.08
N LEU A 80 -23.32 23.65 19.45
CA LEU A 80 -23.85 24.73 18.63
C LEU A 80 -24.86 25.52 19.47
N ARG A 81 -24.60 26.82 19.69
CA ARG A 81 -25.40 27.65 20.61
C ARG A 81 -25.91 28.92 19.95
N VAL A 82 -27.04 29.41 20.44
CA VAL A 82 -27.69 30.65 19.97
C VAL A 82 -26.78 31.87 20.17
N GLU A 83 -26.01 31.91 21.26
CA GLU A 83 -25.03 32.97 21.54
C GLU A 83 -23.91 33.08 20.47
N ASP A 84 -23.75 32.09 19.60
CA ASP A 84 -22.74 32.05 18.54
C ASP A 84 -23.25 32.58 17.18
N VAL A 85 -24.52 33.01 17.06
CA VAL A 85 -25.15 33.39 15.78
C VAL A 85 -24.38 34.50 15.04
N GLU A 86 -23.92 35.53 15.75
CA GLU A 86 -23.18 36.64 15.12
C GLU A 86 -21.84 36.15 14.52
N TRP A 87 -21.19 35.18 15.17
CA TRP A 87 -19.96 34.59 14.66
C TRP A 87 -20.22 33.81 13.38
N TRP A 88 -21.30 33.03 13.32
CA TRP A 88 -21.68 32.31 12.11
C TRP A 88 -22.12 33.22 10.98
N LEU A 89 -22.80 34.33 11.28
CA LEU A 89 -23.11 35.35 10.28
C LEU A 89 -21.85 35.97 9.70
N GLU A 90 -20.89 36.34 10.52
CA GLU A 90 -19.61 36.88 10.06
C GLU A 90 -18.81 35.85 9.26
N ASP A 91 -18.80 34.60 9.70
CA ASP A 91 -18.16 33.51 8.96
C ASP A 91 -18.80 33.32 7.58
N LEU A 92 -20.13 33.34 7.50
CA LEU A 92 -20.87 33.19 6.25
C LEU A 92 -20.63 34.37 5.30
N ARG A 93 -20.48 35.61 5.80
CA ARG A 93 -20.13 36.80 5.00
C ARG A 93 -18.78 36.67 4.30
N GLN A 94 -17.86 35.88 4.85
CA GLN A 94 -16.54 35.63 4.26
C GLN A 94 -16.54 34.52 3.19
N VAL A 95 -17.63 33.76 3.08
CA VAL A 95 -17.76 32.69 2.09
C VAL A 95 -18.12 33.29 0.73
N ARG A 96 -17.41 32.85 -0.32
CA ARG A 96 -17.75 33.24 -1.70
C ARG A 96 -19.17 32.81 -2.05
N ALA A 97 -19.86 33.64 -2.84
CA ALA A 97 -21.27 33.45 -3.18
C ALA A 97 -21.59 32.08 -3.81
N GLU A 98 -20.65 31.45 -4.53
CA GLU A 98 -20.83 30.11 -5.10
C GLU A 98 -20.76 28.94 -4.09
N HIS A 99 -20.32 29.16 -2.85
CA HIS A 99 -20.12 28.10 -1.84
C HIS A 99 -21.00 28.24 -0.60
N VAL A 100 -21.97 29.17 -0.60
CA VAL A 100 -22.77 29.51 0.59
C VAL A 100 -23.57 28.31 1.10
N SER A 101 -24.29 27.61 0.22
CA SER A 101 -25.18 26.49 0.61
C SER A 101 -24.42 25.25 1.12
N SER A 102 -23.12 25.16 0.85
CA SER A 102 -22.24 24.10 1.36
C SER A 102 -21.34 24.57 2.51
N ALA A 103 -21.47 25.84 2.93
CA ALA A 103 -20.67 26.39 4.00
C ALA A 103 -21.08 25.84 5.36
N PRO A 104 -20.13 25.50 6.25
CA PRO A 104 -20.45 25.12 7.63
C PRO A 104 -21.33 26.13 8.36
N ALA A 105 -21.10 27.42 8.10
CA ALA A 105 -21.86 28.50 8.68
C ALA A 105 -23.33 28.52 8.26
N PHE A 106 -23.62 28.11 7.02
CA PHE A 106 -24.99 27.99 6.54
C PHE A 106 -25.74 26.91 7.33
N PHE A 107 -25.16 25.71 7.46
CA PHE A 107 -25.77 24.62 8.23
C PHE A 107 -25.93 24.96 9.72
N ALA A 108 -24.95 25.64 10.31
CA ALA A 108 -25.00 26.09 11.69
C ALA A 108 -26.15 27.09 11.92
N LEU A 109 -26.28 28.10 11.05
CA LEU A 109 -27.37 29.07 11.12
C LEU A 109 -28.74 28.42 10.89
N ASP A 110 -28.84 27.54 9.89
CA ASP A 110 -30.10 26.85 9.59
C ASP A 110 -30.60 25.98 10.75
N VAL A 111 -29.70 25.34 11.48
CA VAL A 111 -30.04 24.57 12.69
C VAL A 111 -30.40 25.46 13.88
N LEU A 112 -29.80 26.65 13.97
CA LEU A 112 -30.06 27.62 15.04
C LEU A 112 -31.34 28.44 14.82
N ALA A 113 -31.93 28.40 13.62
CA ALA A 113 -33.13 29.16 13.25
C ALA A 113 -34.30 29.02 14.24
N ASP A 114 -34.43 27.85 14.87
CA ASP A 114 -35.52 27.59 15.82
C ASP A 114 -35.21 28.04 17.26
N ALA A 115 -33.95 28.28 17.56
CA ALA A 115 -33.47 28.55 18.91
C ALA A 115 -33.27 30.05 19.17
N VAL A 116 -33.06 30.84 18.10
CA VAL A 116 -32.90 32.30 18.15
C VAL A 116 -34.19 33.03 18.58
N ASP A 117 -34.01 34.19 19.20
CA ASP A 117 -35.12 35.11 19.45
C ASP A 117 -35.48 35.92 18.20
N GLU A 118 -36.48 36.79 18.29
CA GLU A 118 -36.94 37.59 17.15
C GLU A 118 -35.90 38.62 16.70
N GLN A 119 -35.06 39.09 17.62
CA GLN A 119 -34.02 40.07 17.33
C GLN A 119 -32.88 39.42 16.54
N ASP A 120 -32.40 38.26 16.96
CA ASP A 120 -31.36 37.51 16.24
C ASP A 120 -31.89 36.93 14.93
N ALA A 121 -33.16 36.52 14.87
CA ALA A 121 -33.75 36.12 13.59
C ALA A 121 -33.82 37.27 12.59
N ALA A 122 -34.24 38.47 13.03
CA ALA A 122 -34.25 39.65 12.18
C ALA A 122 -32.84 40.04 11.68
N ARG A 123 -31.80 39.83 12.50
CA ARG A 123 -30.40 40.02 12.09
C ARG A 123 -29.98 39.04 11.01
N VAL A 124 -30.37 37.76 11.11
CA VAL A 124 -30.06 36.76 10.08
C VAL A 124 -30.77 37.09 8.78
N VAL A 125 -32.05 37.49 8.81
CA VAL A 125 -32.79 37.96 7.63
C VAL A 125 -32.09 39.16 6.99
N ALA A 126 -31.78 40.19 7.78
CA ALA A 126 -31.12 41.39 7.26
C ALA A 126 -29.75 41.08 6.64
N ALA A 127 -28.98 40.18 7.25
CA ALA A 127 -27.71 39.73 6.70
C ALA A 127 -27.90 38.93 5.38
N ALA A 128 -28.93 38.09 5.31
CA ALA A 128 -29.28 37.32 4.12
C ALA A 128 -29.78 38.19 2.96
N GLU A 129 -30.63 39.17 3.23
CA GLU A 129 -31.11 40.12 2.23
C GLU A 129 -29.98 41.01 1.69
N ALA A 130 -29.05 41.43 2.55
CA ALA A 130 -27.88 42.22 2.18
C ALA A 130 -26.86 41.43 1.33
N ALA A 131 -26.84 40.11 1.43
CA ALA A 131 -25.95 39.22 0.70
C ALA A 131 -26.52 38.80 -0.69
N THR A 132 -27.38 39.63 -1.26
CA THR A 132 -28.16 39.38 -2.50
C THR A 132 -27.30 38.75 -3.61
N PRO A 133 -27.77 37.71 -4.34
CA PRO A 133 -29.10 37.09 -4.32
C PRO A 133 -29.18 35.69 -3.68
N ARG A 134 -28.12 35.16 -3.04
CA ARG A 134 -28.01 33.69 -2.79
C ARG A 134 -28.30 33.21 -1.38
N TRP A 135 -28.75 34.08 -0.46
CA TRP A 135 -29.17 33.68 0.89
C TRP A 135 -30.69 33.61 1.03
N GLU A 136 -31.45 33.63 -0.08
CA GLU A 136 -32.93 33.62 -0.07
C GLU A 136 -33.52 32.43 0.72
N ALA A 137 -32.91 31.24 0.64
CA ALA A 137 -33.34 30.08 1.43
C ALA A 137 -33.18 30.33 2.94
N LEU A 138 -32.08 30.96 3.35
CA LEU A 138 -31.83 31.33 4.76
C LEU A 138 -32.77 32.48 5.17
N ALA A 139 -32.96 33.49 4.33
CA ALA A 139 -33.90 34.58 4.58
C ALA A 139 -35.34 34.05 4.75
N ALA A 140 -35.78 33.15 3.88
CA ALA A 140 -37.09 32.50 3.94
C ALA A 140 -37.28 31.69 5.22
N ARG A 141 -36.22 31.00 5.68
CA ARG A 141 -36.20 30.25 6.93
C ARG A 141 -36.38 31.15 8.17
N PHE A 142 -35.81 32.35 8.14
CA PHE A 142 -35.83 33.30 9.25
C PHE A 142 -36.88 34.44 9.10
N ALA A 143 -37.64 34.44 7.99
CA ALA A 143 -38.69 35.40 7.65
C ALA A 143 -39.72 35.55 8.81
N PRO A 144 -40.54 36.64 8.83
CA PRO A 144 -41.25 37.07 10.03
C PRO A 144 -42.46 36.18 10.32
N THR A 145 -42.17 34.98 10.82
CA THR A 145 -43.00 34.18 11.68
C THR A 145 -42.44 34.36 13.09
N THR A 146 -43.32 34.63 14.07
CA THR A 146 -42.94 34.77 15.48
C THR A 146 -42.12 33.57 15.94
N ARG A 147 -41.27 33.72 16.98
CA ARG A 147 -40.56 32.55 17.56
C ARG A 147 -41.53 31.42 17.89
N ALA A 148 -42.74 31.77 18.30
CA ALA A 148 -43.85 30.85 18.50
C ALA A 148 -44.28 30.16 17.21
N GLU A 149 -44.43 30.86 16.08
CA GLU A 149 -44.77 30.27 14.77
C GLU A 149 -43.65 29.43 14.16
N ARG A 150 -42.37 29.81 14.27
CA ARG A 150 -41.25 28.94 13.86
C ARG A 150 -41.19 27.68 14.72
N ALA A 151 -41.35 27.86 16.03
CA ALA A 151 -41.50 26.74 16.94
C ALA A 151 -42.79 25.94 16.70
N HIS A 152 -43.86 26.52 16.17
CA HIS A 152 -45.17 25.87 15.88
C HIS A 152 -45.21 25.19 14.51
N GLN A 153 -44.47 25.68 13.52
CA GLN A 153 -44.23 24.98 12.25
C GLN A 153 -43.47 23.67 12.47
N ARG A 154 -42.71 23.55 13.57
CA ARG A 154 -42.11 22.28 14.06
C ARG A 154 -42.86 21.59 15.20
N GLN A 155 -43.47 22.34 16.12
CA GLN A 155 -44.39 21.79 17.11
C GLN A 155 -45.70 21.52 16.41
N VAL A 156 -45.84 20.28 15.95
CA VAL A 156 -47.13 19.68 15.62
C VAL A 156 -48.19 20.23 16.59
N PRO A 157 -49.34 20.73 16.10
CA PRO A 157 -50.42 21.20 16.97
C PRO A 157 -50.73 20.09 18.00
N GLY A 158 -50.35 20.31 19.26
CA GLY A 158 -50.47 19.26 20.28
C GLY A 158 -49.61 19.36 21.54
N ARG A 159 -48.68 20.32 21.70
CA ARG A 159 -47.87 20.39 22.94
C ARG A 159 -48.60 20.95 24.18
N GLY A 160 -49.87 21.34 24.03
CA GLY A 160 -50.73 21.85 25.12
C GLY A 160 -51.59 20.79 25.82
N ASP A 161 -51.63 19.55 25.31
CA ASP A 161 -52.32 18.44 25.96
C ASP A 161 -51.27 17.40 26.31
N SER A 162 -50.88 17.32 27.57
CA SER A 162 -49.90 16.36 28.10
C SER A 162 -50.46 14.94 28.12
N ARG A 163 -51.14 14.53 27.06
CA ARG A 163 -51.39 13.12 26.79
C ARG A 163 -50.03 12.51 26.51
N HIS A 164 -49.71 11.47 27.26
CA HIS A 164 -48.51 10.66 27.06
C HIS A 164 -48.55 10.11 25.65
N TRP A 165 -47.89 10.82 24.72
CA TRP A 165 -47.70 10.35 23.36
C TRP A 165 -46.87 9.07 23.46
N SER A 166 -47.47 7.97 23.05
CA SER A 166 -46.90 6.63 23.09
C SER A 166 -46.35 6.25 21.71
N ALA A 167 -45.44 5.29 21.66
CA ALA A 167 -44.97 4.76 20.39
C ALA A 167 -46.09 4.07 19.58
N GLU A 168 -47.18 3.65 20.23
CA GLU A 168 -48.38 3.12 19.58
C GLU A 168 -49.19 4.21 18.85
N ASP A 169 -49.19 5.44 19.37
CA ASP A 169 -49.86 6.57 18.70
C ASP A 169 -49.21 6.88 17.35
N ALA A 170 -47.89 6.72 17.22
CA ALA A 170 -47.18 6.86 15.95
C ALA A 170 -47.74 5.89 14.89
N LEU A 171 -47.99 4.64 15.28
CA LEU A 171 -48.47 3.58 14.38
C LEU A 171 -49.92 3.81 13.91
N GLY A 172 -50.70 4.61 14.65
CA GLY A 172 -52.07 4.98 14.31
C GLY A 172 -52.21 6.01 13.19
N GLU A 173 -51.15 6.78 12.88
CA GLU A 173 -51.14 7.71 11.74
C GLU A 173 -51.40 6.94 10.44
N THR A 174 -52.21 7.42 9.50
CA THR A 174 -52.50 6.70 8.24
C THR A 174 -51.59 7.14 7.09
N GLU A 175 -51.24 8.42 7.04
CA GLU A 175 -50.31 8.98 6.07
C GLU A 175 -48.85 8.73 6.48
N PHE A 176 -48.02 8.32 5.53
CA PHE A 176 -46.60 8.06 5.79
C PHE A 176 -45.85 9.32 6.28
N ALA A 177 -46.17 10.48 5.72
CA ALA A 177 -45.60 11.76 6.16
C ALA A 177 -45.94 12.08 7.63
N ALA A 178 -47.17 11.80 8.06
CA ALA A 178 -47.59 11.97 9.44
C ALA A 178 -46.88 10.97 10.36
N LEU A 179 -46.77 9.71 9.93
CA LEU A 179 -46.00 8.67 10.63
C LEU A 179 -44.54 9.07 10.84
N MET A 180 -43.84 9.53 9.80
CA MET A 180 -42.43 9.96 9.93
C MET A 180 -42.27 11.15 10.87
N ARG A 181 -43.17 12.15 10.78
CA ARG A 181 -43.20 13.25 11.75
C ARG A 181 -43.44 12.77 13.17
N ALA A 182 -44.23 11.73 13.36
CA ALA A 182 -44.50 11.13 14.65
C ALA A 182 -43.27 10.36 15.17
N LEU A 183 -42.58 9.59 14.32
CA LEU A 183 -41.39 8.81 14.68
C LEU A 183 -40.19 9.65 15.09
N HIS A 184 -40.08 10.87 14.55
CA HIS A 184 -39.07 11.84 14.94
C HIS A 184 -39.37 12.56 16.26
N ARG A 185 -40.56 12.38 16.86
CA ARG A 185 -40.85 12.96 18.17
C ARG A 185 -40.18 12.16 19.28
N ASP A 186 -39.81 12.92 20.30
CA ASP A 186 -39.32 12.40 21.57
C ASP A 186 -40.44 11.75 22.38
N VAL A 187 -40.26 10.49 22.80
CA VAL A 187 -41.16 9.75 23.69
C VAL A 187 -40.57 9.72 25.10
N ALA A 188 -41.43 9.87 26.10
CA ALA A 188 -41.06 9.60 27.48
C ALA A 188 -40.97 8.08 27.70
N VAL A 189 -39.77 7.56 27.98
CA VAL A 189 -39.59 6.15 28.37
C VAL A 189 -39.75 6.03 29.87
N SER A 190 -40.61 5.11 30.32
CA SER A 190 -40.84 4.85 31.74
C SER A 190 -39.52 4.51 32.45
N GLY A 191 -39.12 5.35 33.40
CA GLY A 191 -37.88 5.19 34.19
C GLY A 191 -36.60 5.78 33.58
N GLY A 192 -36.65 6.39 32.38
CA GLY A 192 -35.50 7.07 31.76
C GLY A 192 -35.45 8.57 32.10
N PRO A 193 -34.27 9.15 32.41
CA PRO A 193 -34.15 10.57 32.72
C PRO A 193 -34.23 11.50 31.50
N ARG A 194 -34.29 10.95 30.28
CA ARG A 194 -34.37 11.73 29.04
C ARG A 194 -35.33 11.07 28.04
N PRO A 195 -36.11 11.88 27.29
CA PRO A 195 -36.85 11.38 26.15
C PRO A 195 -35.89 10.74 25.13
N VAL A 196 -36.37 9.74 24.41
CA VAL A 196 -35.67 9.16 23.26
C VAL A 196 -36.55 9.29 22.02
N PRO A 197 -35.98 9.35 20.81
CA PRO A 197 -36.78 9.29 19.58
C PRO A 197 -37.67 8.04 19.59
N ALA A 198 -38.83 8.11 18.94
CA ALA A 198 -39.79 7.01 18.98
C ALA A 198 -39.29 5.73 18.34
N TRP A 199 -38.49 5.84 17.28
CA TRP A 199 -37.99 4.69 16.53
C TRP A 199 -37.24 3.65 17.39
N PRO A 200 -36.21 4.03 18.19
CA PRO A 200 -35.57 3.12 19.15
C PRO A 200 -36.48 2.52 20.23
N ALA A 201 -37.62 3.15 20.52
CA ALA A 201 -38.56 2.68 21.53
C ALA A 201 -39.56 1.64 20.98
N LEU A 202 -39.61 1.46 19.66
CA LEU A 202 -40.44 0.44 19.02
C LEU A 202 -39.84 -0.95 19.21
N THR A 203 -40.72 -1.94 19.40
CA THR A 203 -40.36 -3.36 19.30
C THR A 203 -39.97 -3.72 17.87
N GLU A 204 -39.21 -4.81 17.69
CA GLU A 204 -38.82 -5.30 16.36
C GLU A 204 -40.02 -5.52 15.42
N ALA A 205 -41.13 -6.08 15.94
CA ALA A 205 -42.36 -6.28 15.17
C ALA A 205 -42.98 -4.94 14.72
N GLN A 206 -42.94 -3.91 15.57
CA GLN A 206 -43.44 -2.58 15.23
C GLN A 206 -42.53 -1.87 14.22
N GLN A 207 -41.21 -1.99 14.37
CA GLN A 207 -40.24 -1.47 13.40
C GLN A 207 -40.45 -2.11 12.02
N HIS A 208 -40.70 -3.42 11.97
CA HIS A 208 -41.04 -4.12 10.73
C HIS A 208 -42.36 -3.62 10.12
N ALA A 209 -43.40 -3.39 10.95
CA ALA A 209 -44.66 -2.82 10.48
C ALA A 209 -44.49 -1.41 9.89
N VAL A 210 -43.64 -0.57 10.49
CA VAL A 210 -43.30 0.74 9.91
C VAL A 210 -42.53 0.59 8.59
N ALA A 211 -41.61 -0.37 8.49
CA ALA A 211 -40.88 -0.64 7.26
C ALA A 211 -41.79 -1.11 6.11
N GLU A 212 -42.79 -1.96 6.38
CA GLU A 212 -43.79 -2.33 5.36
C GLU A 212 -44.65 -1.14 4.91
N ARG A 213 -44.93 -0.17 5.80
CA ARG A 213 -45.63 1.07 5.43
C ARG A 213 -44.76 2.00 4.61
N ALA A 214 -43.47 2.12 4.96
CA ALA A 214 -42.48 2.83 4.15
C ALA A 214 -42.38 2.21 2.75
N LEU A 215 -42.35 0.87 2.67
CA LEU A 215 -42.34 0.15 1.40
C LEU A 215 -43.61 0.41 0.60
N SER A 216 -44.79 0.35 1.22
CA SER A 216 -46.05 0.67 0.55
C SER A 216 -46.05 2.10 0.01
N PHE A 217 -45.51 3.07 0.75
CA PHE A 217 -45.34 4.45 0.28
C PHE A 217 -44.42 4.51 -0.94
N LEU A 218 -43.24 3.90 -0.88
CA LEU A 218 -42.30 3.84 -2.01
C LEU A 218 -42.91 3.18 -3.25
N CYS A 219 -43.71 2.13 -3.08
CA CYS A 219 -44.40 1.44 -4.18
C CYS A 219 -45.51 2.27 -4.85
N THR A 220 -45.92 3.41 -4.28
CA THR A 220 -46.85 4.34 -4.96
C THR A 220 -46.16 5.19 -6.03
N GLY A 221 -44.82 5.22 -6.05
CA GLY A 221 -44.04 6.08 -6.93
C GLY A 221 -44.22 7.57 -6.61
N PRO A 222 -43.99 8.03 -5.36
CA PRO A 222 -44.03 9.44 -5.02
C PRO A 222 -43.16 10.26 -5.96
N ASP A 223 -43.66 11.43 -6.35
CA ASP A 223 -42.91 12.37 -7.19
C ASP A 223 -41.74 12.96 -6.41
N ALA A 224 -40.51 12.64 -6.81
CA ALA A 224 -39.29 13.14 -6.17
C ALA A 224 -38.94 14.57 -6.60
N THR A 225 -39.61 15.16 -7.60
CA THR A 225 -39.35 16.56 -7.98
C THR A 225 -39.83 17.55 -6.92
N ASP A 226 -40.70 17.11 -6.01
CA ASP A 226 -41.10 17.83 -4.81
C ASP A 226 -40.11 17.52 -3.66
N GLU A 227 -39.45 18.55 -3.15
CA GLU A 227 -38.41 18.45 -2.10
C GLU A 227 -38.92 17.68 -0.87
N VAL A 228 -40.15 17.99 -0.42
CA VAL A 228 -40.78 17.33 0.74
C VAL A 228 -40.96 15.83 0.50
N ARG A 229 -41.35 15.43 -0.71
CA ARG A 229 -41.48 14.01 -1.07
C ARG A 229 -40.14 13.33 -1.25
N ALA A 230 -39.13 13.99 -1.80
CA ALA A 230 -37.78 13.44 -1.88
C ALA A 230 -37.15 13.20 -0.49
N ASP A 231 -37.41 14.08 0.47
CA ASP A 231 -37.09 13.85 1.89
C ASP A 231 -37.83 12.62 2.44
N LEU A 232 -39.13 12.49 2.17
CA LEU A 232 -39.91 11.33 2.63
C LEU A 232 -39.48 10.02 1.97
N ILE A 233 -39.07 10.04 0.69
CA ILE A 233 -38.45 8.89 0.02
C ILE A 233 -37.17 8.53 0.75
N THR A 234 -36.38 9.54 1.14
CA THR A 234 -35.12 9.35 1.84
C THR A 234 -35.33 8.69 3.20
N ASP A 235 -36.25 9.23 3.99
CA ASP A 235 -36.67 8.69 5.28
C ASP A 235 -37.21 7.25 5.15
N ALA A 236 -38.07 7.00 4.16
CA ALA A 236 -38.63 5.67 3.91
C ALA A 236 -37.54 4.64 3.63
N CYS A 237 -36.55 4.99 2.81
CA CYS A 237 -35.44 4.08 2.52
C CYS A 237 -34.59 3.81 3.75
N GLN A 238 -34.28 4.83 4.56
CA GLN A 238 -33.50 4.67 5.79
C GLN A 238 -34.22 3.78 6.82
N VAL A 239 -35.53 3.96 6.98
CA VAL A 239 -36.39 3.10 7.82
C VAL A 239 -36.32 1.65 7.35
N ILE A 240 -36.43 1.42 6.04
CA ILE A 240 -36.36 0.06 5.49
C ILE A 240 -34.97 -0.54 5.69
N GLU A 241 -33.89 0.19 5.39
CA GLU A 241 -32.52 -0.31 5.57
C GLU A 241 -32.18 -0.61 7.03
N ALA A 242 -32.77 0.12 7.99
CA ALA A 242 -32.61 -0.13 9.41
C ALA A 242 -33.32 -1.42 9.90
N CYS A 243 -34.37 -1.84 9.21
CA CYS A 243 -35.13 -3.06 9.52
C CYS A 243 -34.65 -4.27 8.70
N ASP A 244 -34.83 -4.20 7.39
CA ASP A 244 -34.50 -5.25 6.43
C ASP A 244 -34.27 -4.64 5.05
N ARG A 245 -33.00 -4.56 4.66
CA ARG A 245 -32.57 -3.99 3.38
C ARG A 245 -33.17 -4.70 2.16
N THR A 246 -33.55 -5.97 2.27
CA THR A 246 -34.09 -6.74 1.14
C THR A 246 -35.50 -6.27 0.75
N LEU A 247 -36.21 -5.57 1.64
CA LEU A 247 -37.50 -4.98 1.32
C LEU A 247 -37.40 -3.89 0.23
N LEU A 248 -36.26 -3.21 0.09
CA LEU A 248 -36.05 -2.25 -1.00
C LEU A 248 -36.08 -2.90 -2.39
N ASP A 249 -35.84 -4.21 -2.47
CA ASP A 249 -35.88 -4.95 -3.74
C ASP A 249 -37.31 -5.21 -4.21
N ARG A 250 -38.31 -4.95 -3.34
CA ARG A 250 -39.75 -4.97 -3.68
C ARG A 250 -40.24 -3.65 -4.28
N VAL A 251 -39.47 -2.56 -4.18
CA VAL A 251 -39.81 -1.26 -4.79
C VAL A 251 -39.71 -1.40 -6.31
N PRO A 252 -40.73 -1.00 -7.10
CA PRO A 252 -40.68 -1.07 -8.55
C PRO A 252 -39.43 -0.42 -9.11
N ALA A 253 -38.69 -1.17 -9.93
CA ALA A 253 -37.36 -0.75 -10.36
C ALA A 253 -37.37 0.57 -11.16
N ALA A 254 -38.46 0.82 -11.90
CA ALA A 254 -38.71 2.07 -12.63
C ALA A 254 -38.77 3.32 -11.74
N HIS A 255 -39.21 3.19 -10.48
CA HIS A 255 -39.32 4.34 -9.58
C HIS A 255 -37.94 4.87 -9.17
N TRP A 256 -36.96 3.99 -9.01
CA TRP A 256 -35.59 4.41 -8.70
C TRP A 256 -35.01 5.33 -9.77
N LEU A 257 -35.28 5.04 -11.05
CA LEU A 257 -34.86 5.89 -12.16
C LEU A 257 -35.59 7.24 -12.15
N GLN A 258 -36.90 7.24 -11.90
CA GLN A 258 -37.72 8.46 -11.81
C GLN A 258 -37.29 9.37 -10.65
N TRP A 259 -36.81 8.79 -9.55
CA TRP A 259 -36.41 9.55 -8.37
C TRP A 259 -35.02 10.19 -8.47
N LEU A 260 -34.17 9.76 -9.41
CA LEU A 260 -32.78 10.23 -9.48
C LEU A 260 -32.65 11.76 -9.52
N PRO A 261 -33.40 12.52 -10.34
CA PRO A 261 -33.27 13.98 -10.36
C PRO A 261 -33.61 14.61 -9.01
N GLY A 262 -34.69 14.18 -8.37
CA GLY A 262 -35.11 14.69 -7.07
C GLY A 262 -34.14 14.36 -5.94
N LEU A 263 -33.70 13.11 -5.89
CA LEU A 263 -32.72 12.65 -4.90
C LEU A 263 -31.33 13.28 -5.09
N TRP A 264 -31.03 13.81 -6.27
CA TRP A 264 -29.79 14.54 -6.53
C TRP A 264 -29.80 15.95 -5.94
N GLU A 265 -30.95 16.63 -6.02
CA GLU A 265 -31.10 18.02 -5.57
C GLU A 265 -31.31 18.13 -4.05
N VAL A 266 -31.88 17.10 -3.41
CA VAL A 266 -32.22 17.17 -1.98
C VAL A 266 -31.00 16.98 -1.05
N PRO A 267 -30.82 17.85 -0.05
CA PRO A 267 -29.79 17.68 0.98
C PRO A 267 -29.90 16.32 1.69
N GLY A 268 -28.86 15.49 1.58
CA GLY A 268 -28.84 14.15 2.18
C GLY A 268 -29.32 13.03 1.25
N GLY A 269 -29.95 13.36 0.11
CA GLY A 269 -30.31 12.38 -0.92
C GLY A 269 -29.10 11.61 -1.47
N TYR A 270 -27.91 12.22 -1.43
CA TYR A 270 -26.63 11.61 -1.80
C TYR A 270 -26.32 10.29 -1.07
N ILE A 271 -26.82 10.12 0.18
CA ILE A 271 -26.61 8.89 0.97
C ILE A 271 -27.30 7.71 0.29
N LEU A 272 -28.50 7.94 -0.26
CA LEU A 272 -29.29 6.92 -0.96
C LEU A 272 -28.98 6.85 -2.44
N LEU A 273 -28.45 7.92 -3.01
CA LEU A 273 -28.20 8.05 -4.44
C LEU A 273 -27.37 6.87 -4.99
N SER A 274 -26.34 6.39 -4.28
CA SER A 274 -25.58 5.21 -4.70
C SER A 274 -26.43 3.93 -4.75
N SER A 275 -27.38 3.78 -3.82
CA SER A 275 -28.32 2.65 -3.74
C SER A 275 -29.38 2.75 -4.85
N ALA A 276 -29.90 3.96 -5.07
CA ALA A 276 -30.87 4.29 -6.10
C ALA A 276 -30.31 4.10 -7.50
N LEU A 277 -29.11 4.63 -7.78
CA LEU A 277 -28.45 4.49 -9.08
C LEU A 277 -28.18 3.04 -9.45
N LYS A 278 -27.77 2.19 -8.49
CA LYS A 278 -27.57 0.76 -8.75
C LYS A 278 -28.87 0.06 -9.15
N ARG A 279 -29.98 0.39 -8.50
CA ARG A 279 -31.30 -0.19 -8.81
C ARG A 279 -31.87 0.37 -10.12
N ALA A 280 -31.68 1.67 -10.37
CA ALA A 280 -32.04 2.29 -11.64
C ALA A 280 -31.24 1.68 -12.80
N ALA A 281 -29.93 1.47 -12.64
CA ALA A 281 -29.08 0.85 -13.66
C ALA A 281 -29.47 -0.62 -13.91
N ALA A 282 -29.86 -1.37 -12.88
CA ALA A 282 -30.35 -2.73 -13.03
C ALA A 282 -31.70 -2.81 -13.79
N TYR A 283 -32.49 -1.73 -13.77
CA TYR A 283 -33.74 -1.61 -14.51
C TYR A 283 -33.52 -1.14 -15.95
N ASP A 284 -32.84 -0.01 -16.11
CA ASP A 284 -32.52 0.63 -17.39
C ASP A 284 -31.17 1.34 -17.26
N GLU A 285 -30.12 0.61 -17.61
CA GLU A 285 -28.73 1.11 -17.60
C GLU A 285 -28.58 2.32 -18.53
N GLY A 286 -29.21 2.29 -19.71
CA GLY A 286 -29.11 3.34 -20.72
C GLY A 286 -29.68 4.67 -20.24
N ALA A 287 -30.88 4.65 -19.66
CA ALA A 287 -31.50 5.84 -19.08
C ALA A 287 -30.74 6.38 -17.86
N THR A 288 -30.19 5.47 -17.03
CA THR A 288 -29.36 5.86 -15.87
C THR A 288 -28.06 6.52 -16.32
N ILE A 289 -27.40 5.97 -17.35
CA ILE A 289 -26.22 6.58 -17.98
C ILE A 289 -26.58 7.94 -18.56
N ALA A 290 -27.71 8.06 -19.28
CA ALA A 290 -28.14 9.33 -19.87
C ALA A 290 -28.35 10.42 -18.80
N PHE A 291 -28.98 10.07 -17.68
CA PHE A 291 -29.10 10.96 -16.52
C PHE A 291 -27.72 11.40 -16.00
N LEU A 292 -26.82 10.46 -15.71
CA LEU A 292 -25.48 10.78 -15.20
C LEU A 292 -24.66 11.61 -16.20
N ALA A 293 -24.79 11.37 -17.50
CA ALA A 293 -24.12 12.11 -18.56
C ALA A 293 -24.60 13.57 -18.64
N GLN A 294 -25.89 13.79 -18.44
CA GLN A 294 -26.47 15.12 -18.33
C GLN A 294 -25.96 15.81 -17.06
N THR A 295 -26.05 15.13 -15.91
CA THR A 295 -25.59 15.66 -14.61
C THR A 295 -24.09 15.94 -14.58
N MET A 296 -23.29 15.20 -15.35
CA MET A 296 -21.85 15.45 -15.51
C MET A 296 -21.55 16.86 -16.06
N THR A 297 -22.51 17.54 -16.69
CA THR A 297 -22.33 18.95 -17.13
C THR A 297 -22.43 19.96 -15.99
N SER A 298 -23.23 19.67 -14.96
CA SER A 298 -23.49 20.57 -13.83
C SER A 298 -22.72 20.18 -12.57
N ASP A 299 -22.52 18.87 -12.33
CA ASP A 299 -21.92 18.33 -11.11
C ASP A 299 -21.07 17.07 -11.40
N VAL A 300 -19.98 17.27 -12.13
CA VAL A 300 -19.04 16.20 -12.49
C VAL A 300 -18.39 15.53 -11.27
N ALA A 301 -18.19 16.23 -10.17
CA ALA A 301 -17.54 15.69 -8.98
C ALA A 301 -18.42 14.64 -8.28
N ALA A 302 -19.72 14.93 -8.11
CA ALA A 302 -20.64 13.94 -7.57
C ALA A 302 -20.82 12.75 -8.52
N VAL A 303 -20.85 12.97 -9.84
CA VAL A 303 -20.86 11.87 -10.82
C VAL A 303 -19.60 11.00 -10.70
N ALA A 304 -18.41 11.60 -10.54
CA ALA A 304 -17.16 10.87 -10.33
C ALA A 304 -17.20 10.00 -9.07
N PHE A 305 -17.75 10.53 -7.98
CA PHE A 305 -17.95 9.77 -6.75
C PHE A 305 -18.84 8.55 -6.98
N GLN A 306 -19.98 8.71 -7.66
CA GLN A 306 -20.89 7.60 -7.95
C GLN A 306 -20.28 6.57 -8.91
N GLN A 307 -19.57 7.04 -9.94
CA GLN A 307 -18.95 6.19 -10.95
C GLN A 307 -17.89 5.26 -10.36
N ARG A 308 -17.14 5.68 -9.33
CA ARG A 308 -16.18 4.80 -8.61
C ARG A 308 -16.86 3.55 -8.04
N HIS A 309 -18.15 3.64 -7.70
CA HIS A 309 -18.93 2.53 -7.16
C HIS A 309 -19.66 1.70 -8.22
N MET A 310 -20.06 2.31 -9.35
CA MET A 310 -20.85 1.63 -10.38
C MET A 310 -20.01 1.08 -11.53
N ARG A 311 -18.93 1.77 -11.92
CA ARG A 311 -18.02 1.42 -13.02
C ARG A 311 -18.74 1.18 -14.36
N LEU A 312 -19.66 2.08 -14.73
CA LEU A 312 -20.41 1.99 -15.99
C LEU A 312 -19.49 2.31 -17.20
N PRO A 313 -19.24 1.37 -18.13
CA PRO A 313 -18.29 1.58 -19.24
C PRO A 313 -18.68 2.72 -20.19
N GLN A 314 -19.95 2.86 -20.53
CA GLN A 314 -20.44 3.87 -21.46
C GLN A 314 -20.33 5.28 -20.88
N LEU A 315 -20.55 5.45 -19.58
CA LEU A 315 -20.32 6.74 -18.92
C LEU A 315 -18.83 7.10 -18.92
N SER A 316 -17.95 6.12 -18.74
CA SER A 316 -16.50 6.30 -18.85
C SER A 316 -16.10 6.70 -20.27
N ALA A 317 -16.69 6.09 -21.30
CA ALA A 317 -16.48 6.45 -22.70
C ALA A 317 -16.93 7.89 -23.00
N GLN A 318 -18.10 8.30 -22.51
CA GLN A 318 -18.59 9.68 -22.68
C GLN A 318 -17.71 10.72 -21.98
N ALA A 319 -17.17 10.39 -20.79
CA ALA A 319 -16.19 11.25 -20.13
C ALA A 319 -14.90 11.35 -20.96
N LEU A 320 -14.44 10.24 -21.56
CA LEU A 320 -13.28 10.23 -22.44
C LEU A 320 -13.49 11.04 -23.73
N ASP A 321 -14.68 10.96 -24.33
CA ASP A 321 -15.04 11.76 -25.49
C ASP A 321 -14.96 13.26 -25.16
N ARG A 322 -15.52 13.68 -24.01
CA ARG A 322 -15.40 15.06 -23.52
C ARG A 322 -13.95 15.46 -23.26
N LEU A 323 -13.13 14.55 -22.70
CA LEU A 323 -11.69 14.77 -22.52
C LEU A 323 -10.99 15.08 -23.84
N ASN A 324 -11.32 14.32 -24.89
CA ASN A 324 -10.75 14.46 -26.23
C ASN A 324 -11.24 15.71 -26.97
N GLU A 325 -12.45 16.20 -26.69
CA GLU A 325 -12.97 17.47 -27.24
C GLU A 325 -12.23 18.72 -26.71
N GLY A 326 -11.44 18.58 -25.64
CA GLY A 326 -10.58 19.65 -25.10
C GLY A 326 -11.33 20.77 -24.37
N ARG A 327 -12.60 20.58 -24.01
CA ARG A 327 -13.42 21.59 -23.32
C ARG A 327 -13.55 21.26 -21.83
N HIS A 328 -12.62 21.76 -21.01
CA HIS A 328 -12.63 21.56 -19.56
C HIS A 328 -12.71 22.89 -18.83
N PRO A 329 -13.76 23.16 -18.04
CA PRO A 329 -13.99 24.48 -17.44
C PRO A 329 -13.08 24.79 -16.23
N SER A 330 -12.48 23.77 -15.61
CA SER A 330 -11.56 23.93 -14.48
C SER A 330 -10.70 22.67 -14.25
N GLY A 331 -9.60 22.81 -13.50
CA GLY A 331 -8.76 21.67 -13.09
C GLY A 331 -9.49 20.62 -12.24
N GLN A 332 -10.46 21.03 -11.41
CA GLN A 332 -11.32 20.10 -10.67
C GLN A 332 -12.27 19.31 -11.58
N ALA A 333 -12.89 19.99 -12.54
CA ALA A 333 -13.79 19.33 -13.49
C ALA A 333 -13.01 18.32 -14.35
N LEU A 334 -11.80 18.69 -14.79
CA LEU A 334 -10.89 17.80 -15.49
C LEU A 334 -10.53 16.56 -14.65
N ALA A 335 -10.12 16.76 -13.39
CA ALA A 335 -9.78 15.65 -12.50
C ALA A 335 -10.97 14.69 -12.30
N ALA A 336 -12.18 15.23 -12.14
CA ALA A 336 -13.38 14.43 -12.00
C ALA A 336 -13.75 13.68 -13.30
N LEU A 337 -13.57 14.28 -14.49
CA LEU A 337 -13.75 13.58 -15.77
C LEU A 337 -12.75 12.44 -15.94
N LEU A 338 -11.48 12.67 -15.60
CA LEU A 338 -10.43 11.65 -15.60
C LEU A 338 -10.78 10.50 -14.64
N ASP A 339 -11.29 10.81 -13.45
CA ASP A 339 -11.75 9.81 -12.48
C ASP A 339 -12.95 8.98 -13.02
N ILE A 340 -13.90 9.63 -13.70
CA ILE A 340 -15.04 8.94 -14.33
C ILE A 340 -14.54 7.98 -15.41
N ALA A 341 -13.65 8.45 -16.29
CA ALA A 341 -13.11 7.66 -17.40
C ALA A 341 -12.27 6.47 -16.89
N ALA A 342 -11.40 6.71 -15.90
CA ALA A 342 -10.50 5.70 -15.35
C ALA A 342 -11.24 4.55 -14.62
N ALA A 343 -12.49 4.77 -14.17
CA ALA A 343 -13.23 3.78 -13.40
C ALA A 343 -13.53 2.48 -14.16
N ALA A 344 -13.74 2.56 -15.48
CA ALA A 344 -13.99 1.39 -16.34
C ALA A 344 -13.08 1.29 -17.57
N LEU A 345 -12.41 2.38 -17.98
CA LEU A 345 -11.52 2.43 -19.14
C LEU A 345 -10.12 2.96 -18.76
N PRO A 346 -9.42 2.33 -17.80
CA PRO A 346 -8.20 2.93 -17.24
C PRO A 346 -7.02 2.96 -18.23
N ALA A 347 -6.95 2.04 -19.20
CA ALA A 347 -5.87 2.02 -20.19
C ALA A 347 -6.02 3.15 -21.21
N GLU A 348 -7.22 3.33 -21.76
CA GLU A 348 -7.56 4.40 -22.68
C GLU A 348 -7.44 5.76 -21.99
N THR A 349 -7.89 5.85 -20.73
CA THR A 349 -7.75 7.06 -19.92
C THR A 349 -6.28 7.40 -19.68
N ALA A 350 -5.40 6.41 -19.48
CA ALA A 350 -3.97 6.66 -19.32
C ALA A 350 -3.35 7.28 -20.58
N GLU A 351 -3.69 6.80 -21.78
CA GLU A 351 -3.21 7.38 -23.03
C GLU A 351 -3.72 8.82 -23.23
N THR A 352 -5.01 9.08 -22.98
CA THR A 352 -5.57 10.43 -23.06
C THR A 352 -4.97 11.38 -22.02
N ALA A 353 -4.78 10.92 -20.77
CA ALA A 353 -4.15 11.69 -19.71
C ALA A 353 -2.69 12.03 -20.04
N LEU A 354 -1.93 11.10 -20.63
CA LEU A 354 -0.57 11.37 -21.08
C LEU A 354 -0.54 12.42 -22.21
N GLY A 355 -1.48 12.33 -23.15
CA GLY A 355 -1.62 13.33 -24.22
C GLY A 355 -1.94 14.74 -23.69
N LEU A 356 -2.83 14.85 -22.70
CA LEU A 356 -3.15 16.10 -22.02
C LEU A 356 -1.95 16.65 -21.24
N LEU A 357 -1.25 15.77 -20.51
CA LEU A 357 -0.04 16.12 -19.75
C LEU A 357 1.04 16.70 -20.68
N HIS A 358 1.33 16.05 -21.82
CA HIS A 358 2.32 16.56 -22.77
C HIS A 358 1.96 17.93 -23.36
N ARG A 359 0.70 18.11 -23.79
CA ARG A 359 0.24 19.40 -24.32
C ARG A 359 0.38 20.53 -23.31
N SER A 360 0.00 20.25 -22.06
CA SER A 360 0.03 21.24 -20.98
C SER A 360 1.45 21.59 -20.56
N VAL A 361 2.36 20.60 -20.50
CA VAL A 361 3.79 20.84 -20.23
C VAL A 361 4.42 21.68 -21.35
N ALA A 362 4.06 21.43 -22.62
CA ALA A 362 4.54 22.23 -23.74
C ALA A 362 4.02 23.69 -23.67
N ALA A 363 2.73 23.89 -23.37
CA ALA A 363 2.14 25.21 -23.24
C ALA A 363 2.75 26.03 -22.08
N CYS A 364 3.06 25.37 -20.95
CA CYS A 364 3.75 26.02 -19.82
C CYS A 364 5.14 26.58 -20.19
N ALA A 365 5.80 26.04 -21.22
CA ALA A 365 7.13 26.51 -21.64
C ALA A 365 7.08 27.84 -22.43
N ASP A 366 5.94 28.18 -23.02
CA ASP A 366 5.79 29.32 -23.92
C ASP A 366 5.52 30.68 -23.19
N ASN A 367 5.62 30.72 -21.85
CA ASN A 367 5.47 31.93 -21.01
C ASN A 367 4.17 32.73 -21.24
N ASP A 368 3.09 32.07 -21.64
CA ASP A 368 1.78 32.71 -21.86
C ASP A 368 1.04 32.98 -20.53
N THR A 369 0.09 33.92 -20.54
CA THR A 369 -0.68 34.36 -19.37
C THR A 369 -1.53 33.26 -18.70
N ASP A 370 -1.73 32.11 -19.37
CA ASP A 370 -2.53 30.98 -18.89
C ASP A 370 -1.73 29.84 -18.23
N ALA A 371 -0.43 30.04 -17.95
CA ALA A 371 0.46 29.02 -17.40
C ALA A 371 -0.04 28.33 -16.11
N SER A 372 -0.87 28.99 -15.30
CA SER A 372 -1.46 28.37 -14.10
C SER A 372 -2.51 27.30 -14.46
N ALA A 373 -3.36 27.55 -15.45
CA ALA A 373 -4.41 26.62 -15.86
C ALA A 373 -3.82 25.38 -16.56
N ASP A 374 -2.78 25.59 -17.36
CA ASP A 374 -2.02 24.50 -17.97
C ASP A 374 -1.30 23.66 -16.90
N ARG A 375 -0.72 24.29 -15.88
CA ARG A 375 -0.11 23.55 -14.77
C ARG A 375 -1.12 22.70 -14.01
N ASP A 376 -2.30 23.24 -13.69
CA ASP A 376 -3.37 22.49 -13.03
C ASP A 376 -3.82 21.29 -13.90
N THR A 377 -3.91 21.49 -15.21
CA THR A 377 -4.22 20.43 -16.19
C THR A 377 -3.14 19.34 -16.20
N ALA A 378 -1.86 19.73 -16.19
CA ALA A 378 -0.74 18.82 -16.11
C ALA A 378 -0.77 18.00 -14.81
N VAL A 379 -1.01 18.66 -13.67
CA VAL A 379 -1.08 18.02 -12.35
C VAL A 379 -2.24 17.03 -12.27
N ALA A 380 -3.44 17.41 -12.71
CA ALA A 380 -4.61 16.51 -12.72
C ALA A 380 -4.38 15.29 -13.63
N SER A 381 -3.81 15.50 -14.82
CA SER A 381 -3.52 14.44 -15.78
C SER A 381 -2.46 13.47 -15.26
N GLY A 382 -1.36 13.99 -14.69
CA GLY A 382 -0.33 13.17 -14.06
C GLY A 382 -0.83 12.40 -12.85
N ALA A 383 -1.70 13.00 -12.03
CA ALA A 383 -2.31 12.34 -10.89
C ALA A 383 -3.26 11.20 -11.31
N CYS A 384 -3.98 11.37 -12.43
CA CYS A 384 -4.78 10.30 -13.02
C CYS A 384 -3.91 9.13 -13.50
N LEU A 385 -2.78 9.40 -14.18
CA LEU A 385 -1.83 8.36 -14.60
C LEU A 385 -1.39 7.48 -13.44
N ALA A 386 -1.17 8.07 -12.26
CA ALA A 386 -0.80 7.32 -11.05
C ALA A 386 -1.86 6.28 -10.63
N ALA A 387 -3.14 6.51 -10.93
CA ALA A 387 -4.24 5.60 -10.60
C ALA A 387 -4.50 4.52 -11.67
N CYS A 388 -3.93 4.68 -12.87
CA CYS A 388 -4.17 3.78 -14.01
C CYS A 388 -3.03 2.76 -14.20
N PRO A 389 -3.30 1.57 -14.76
CA PRO A 389 -2.27 0.70 -15.32
C PRO A 389 -1.57 1.43 -16.47
N MET A 390 -0.24 1.48 -16.43
CA MET A 390 0.56 2.16 -17.45
C MET A 390 1.32 1.15 -18.29
N THR A 391 1.24 1.30 -19.61
CA THR A 391 2.16 0.62 -20.53
C THR A 391 3.60 1.10 -20.30
N THR A 392 4.59 0.33 -20.77
CA THR A 392 6.00 0.73 -20.66
C THR A 392 6.25 2.09 -21.35
N SER A 393 5.56 2.37 -22.46
CA SER A 393 5.67 3.66 -23.16
C SER A 393 5.15 4.81 -22.31
N VAL A 394 3.94 4.70 -21.78
CA VAL A 394 3.31 5.73 -20.93
C VAL A 394 4.15 6.01 -19.70
N PHE A 395 4.62 4.95 -19.02
CA PHE A 395 5.48 5.08 -17.85
C PHE A 395 6.81 5.76 -18.17
N ASN A 396 7.45 5.42 -19.29
CA ASN A 396 8.70 6.06 -19.71
C ASN A 396 8.54 7.56 -19.98
N SER A 397 7.44 7.94 -20.63
CA SER A 397 7.11 9.35 -20.88
C SER A 397 6.87 10.11 -19.59
N LEU A 398 6.14 9.54 -18.64
CA LEU A 398 5.91 10.14 -17.32
C LEU A 398 7.23 10.34 -16.55
N ILE A 399 8.11 9.32 -16.53
CA ILE A 399 9.42 9.43 -15.90
C ILE A 399 10.28 10.52 -16.55
N LYS A 400 10.24 10.65 -17.88
CA LYS A 400 10.96 11.72 -18.57
C LYS A 400 10.47 13.11 -18.14
N ILE A 401 9.15 13.30 -18.05
CA ILE A 401 8.57 14.55 -17.55
C ILE A 401 9.02 14.82 -16.11
N PHE A 402 9.09 13.79 -15.27
CA PHE A 402 9.57 13.90 -13.89
C PHE A 402 11.06 14.25 -13.79
N GLU A 403 11.88 13.81 -14.75
CA GLU A 403 13.29 14.17 -14.86
C GLU A 403 13.47 15.62 -15.35
N ASP A 404 12.60 16.07 -16.26
CA ASP A 404 12.65 17.41 -16.85
C ASP A 404 12.08 18.51 -15.91
N ASP A 405 11.01 18.22 -15.15
CA ASP A 405 10.39 19.14 -14.17
C ASP A 405 10.07 18.43 -12.84
N VAL A 406 11.02 18.51 -11.90
CA VAL A 406 10.88 17.92 -10.57
C VAL A 406 9.76 18.57 -9.76
N GLN A 407 9.49 19.88 -9.92
CA GLN A 407 8.44 20.54 -9.14
C GLN A 407 7.05 20.07 -9.59
N LEU A 408 6.84 19.94 -10.91
CA LEU A 408 5.61 19.35 -11.43
C LEU A 408 5.44 17.90 -10.93
N ALA A 409 6.52 17.12 -10.88
CA ALA A 409 6.47 15.77 -10.33
C ALA A 409 6.01 15.76 -8.85
N ARG A 410 6.48 16.71 -8.02
CA ARG A 410 6.04 16.87 -6.62
C ARG A 410 4.54 17.18 -6.54
N ASP A 411 4.07 18.10 -7.36
CA ASP A 411 2.66 18.51 -7.39
C ASP A 411 1.76 17.34 -7.83
N ILE A 412 2.18 16.56 -8.84
CA ILE A 412 1.51 15.32 -9.28
C ILE A 412 1.46 14.28 -8.15
N ILE A 413 2.57 14.04 -7.46
CA ILE A 413 2.65 13.05 -6.37
C ILE A 413 1.74 13.43 -5.20
N ASP A 414 1.73 14.71 -4.81
CA ASP A 414 0.86 15.22 -3.75
C ASP A 414 -0.62 15.12 -4.14
N GLN A 415 -0.97 15.52 -5.36
CA GLN A 415 -2.33 15.43 -5.86
C GLN A 415 -2.80 13.98 -5.95
N ALA A 416 -1.98 13.07 -6.50
CA ALA A 416 -2.31 11.65 -6.62
C ALA A 416 -2.62 11.01 -5.25
N HIS A 417 -1.85 11.34 -4.20
CA HIS A 417 -2.11 10.83 -2.85
C HIS A 417 -3.41 11.39 -2.24
N ARG A 418 -3.81 12.61 -2.60
CA ARG A 418 -5.06 13.22 -2.12
C ARG A 418 -6.28 12.69 -2.85
N SER A 419 -6.18 12.45 -4.16
CA SER A 419 -7.33 12.10 -5.01
C SER A 419 -7.57 10.59 -5.10
N ALA A 420 -6.53 9.76 -5.01
CA ALA A 420 -6.61 8.34 -5.27
C ALA A 420 -6.13 7.49 -4.07
N TYR A 421 -7.06 6.71 -3.50
CA TYR A 421 -6.78 5.76 -2.41
C TYR A 421 -5.74 4.68 -2.77
N HIS A 422 -5.48 4.48 -4.06
CA HIS A 422 -4.61 3.44 -4.60
C HIS A 422 -3.59 4.01 -5.61
N ALA A 423 -3.18 5.26 -5.45
CA ALA A 423 -2.15 5.85 -6.30
C ALA A 423 -0.91 4.93 -6.36
N TRP A 424 -0.41 4.72 -7.57
CA TRP A 424 0.76 3.91 -7.88
C TRP A 424 0.60 2.41 -7.62
N SER A 425 -0.60 1.92 -7.29
CA SER A 425 -0.82 0.49 -7.01
C SER A 425 -0.76 -0.39 -8.27
N ALA A 426 -1.07 0.18 -9.45
CA ALA A 426 -1.10 -0.54 -10.71
C ALA A 426 0.28 -0.72 -11.37
N LEU A 427 1.34 -0.14 -10.81
CA LEU A 427 2.70 -0.27 -11.33
C LEU A 427 3.21 -1.71 -11.24
N THR A 428 3.85 -2.17 -12.31
CA THR A 428 4.59 -3.44 -12.32
C THR A 428 5.83 -3.35 -11.42
N PRO A 429 6.39 -4.49 -10.97
CA PRO A 429 7.59 -4.49 -10.14
C PRO A 429 8.75 -3.68 -10.73
N SER A 430 9.04 -3.84 -12.02
CA SER A 430 10.13 -3.12 -12.68
C SER A 430 9.88 -1.61 -12.76
N GLN A 431 8.63 -1.20 -13.01
CA GLN A 431 8.24 0.22 -12.97
C GLN A 431 8.42 0.81 -11.57
N ARG A 432 8.05 0.07 -10.51
CA ARG A 432 8.27 0.50 -9.11
C ARG A 432 9.75 0.70 -8.81
N GLY A 433 10.60 -0.24 -9.21
CA GLY A 433 12.05 -0.11 -9.01
C GLY A 433 12.61 1.14 -9.68
N ARG A 434 12.24 1.40 -10.93
CA ARG A 434 12.70 2.58 -11.66
C ARG A 434 12.18 3.89 -11.07
N LEU A 435 10.91 3.94 -10.68
CA LEU A 435 10.31 5.11 -10.02
C LEU A 435 10.95 5.36 -8.64
N TYR A 436 11.29 4.31 -7.88
CA TYR A 436 12.03 4.41 -6.63
C TYR A 436 13.41 5.04 -6.83
N LEU A 437 14.17 4.60 -7.85
CA LEU A 437 15.50 5.16 -8.15
C LEU A 437 15.43 6.63 -8.55
N TRP A 438 14.42 7.02 -9.34
CA TRP A 438 14.18 8.43 -9.63
C TRP A 438 13.86 9.20 -8.34
N ALA A 439 12.89 8.73 -7.55
CA ALA A 439 12.45 9.42 -6.33
C ALA A 439 13.59 9.60 -5.33
N ARG A 440 14.44 8.59 -5.12
CA ARG A 440 15.59 8.69 -4.21
C ARG A 440 16.63 9.72 -4.67
N ARG A 441 16.77 9.96 -5.97
CA ARG A 441 17.70 10.94 -6.55
C ARG A 441 17.10 12.35 -6.57
N ALA A 442 15.87 12.49 -7.05
CA ALA A 442 15.22 13.78 -7.27
C ALA A 442 14.51 14.34 -6.02
N LEU A 443 14.09 13.47 -5.10
CA LEU A 443 13.33 13.81 -3.89
C LEU A 443 14.10 13.35 -2.63
N PRO A 444 15.29 13.90 -2.36
CA PRO A 444 16.05 13.52 -1.18
C PRO A 444 15.24 13.77 0.09
N ARG A 445 15.16 12.77 0.96
CA ARG A 445 14.49 12.91 2.25
C ARG A 445 15.11 14.07 3.02
N GLN A 446 14.27 15.00 3.45
CA GLN A 446 14.70 16.03 4.35
C GLN A 446 15.14 15.38 5.68
N GLN A 447 16.38 15.63 6.09
CA GLN A 447 16.86 15.10 7.36
C GLN A 447 16.07 15.73 8.50
N VAL A 448 15.31 14.89 9.21
CA VAL A 448 14.58 15.29 10.41
C VAL A 448 15.48 15.02 11.60
N ALA A 449 15.69 16.02 12.45
CA ALA A 449 16.41 15.83 13.69
C ALA A 449 15.74 14.72 14.54
N PRO A 450 16.50 13.79 15.14
CA PRO A 450 15.94 12.73 15.97
C PRO A 450 15.00 13.30 17.05
N GLY A 451 13.82 12.70 17.19
CA GLY A 451 12.81 13.09 18.18
C GLY A 451 11.86 14.21 17.77
N ARG A 452 12.02 14.83 16.58
CA ARG A 452 11.07 15.84 16.08
C ARG A 452 9.93 15.17 15.30
N ILE A 453 8.69 15.43 15.74
CA ILE A 453 7.50 15.07 14.97
C ILE A 453 7.32 16.12 13.87
N VAL A 454 7.56 15.75 12.62
CA VAL A 454 7.21 16.55 11.44
C VAL A 454 5.97 15.96 10.78
N ARG A 455 5.16 16.83 10.16
CA ARG A 455 4.15 16.38 9.21
C ARG A 455 4.89 15.81 8.02
N SER A 456 4.77 14.52 7.80
CA SER A 456 5.33 13.89 6.62
C SER A 456 4.56 14.38 5.39
N SER A 457 5.27 14.95 4.42
CA SER A 457 4.69 15.21 3.11
C SER A 457 4.58 13.88 2.37
N PRO A 458 3.50 13.61 1.62
CA PRO A 458 3.43 12.45 0.73
C PRO A 458 4.65 12.33 -0.19
N VAL A 459 5.24 13.45 -0.59
CA VAL A 459 6.45 13.54 -1.42
C VAL A 459 7.68 12.99 -0.67
N ASP A 460 7.82 13.25 0.63
CA ASP A 460 8.97 12.78 1.43
C ASP A 460 8.90 11.28 1.74
N GLU A 461 7.67 10.74 1.81
CA GLU A 461 7.40 9.31 1.96
C GLU A 461 7.35 8.55 0.65
N PHE A 462 7.30 9.26 -0.49
CA PHE A 462 6.98 8.68 -1.79
C PHE A 462 7.85 7.49 -2.17
N ALA A 463 9.18 7.59 -1.99
CA ALA A 463 10.09 6.48 -2.29
C ALA A 463 9.74 5.23 -1.46
N SER A 464 9.38 5.39 -0.19
CA SER A 464 8.94 4.26 0.65
C SER A 464 7.58 3.71 0.21
N THR A 465 6.64 4.57 -0.16
CA THR A 465 5.33 4.15 -0.66
C THR A 465 5.45 3.32 -1.94
N VAL A 466 6.34 3.69 -2.86
CA VAL A 466 6.54 2.97 -4.13
C VAL A 466 7.19 1.61 -3.94
N VAL A 467 8.20 1.50 -3.05
CA VAL A 467 8.93 0.25 -2.79
C VAL A 467 8.20 -0.70 -1.84
N GLY A 468 7.32 -0.18 -0.96
CA GLY A 468 6.59 -0.97 0.02
C GLY A 468 5.86 -2.19 -0.57
N PRO A 469 5.09 -2.05 -1.66
CA PRO A 469 4.45 -3.18 -2.34
C PRO A 469 5.43 -4.23 -2.90
N LEU A 470 6.65 -3.86 -3.30
CA LEU A 470 7.68 -4.84 -3.70
C LEU A 470 8.06 -5.71 -2.49
N ILE A 471 8.29 -5.08 -1.34
CA ILE A 471 8.69 -5.75 -0.09
C ILE A 471 7.56 -6.64 0.44
N ALA A 472 6.30 -6.18 0.34
CA ALA A 472 5.13 -6.86 0.87
C ALA A 472 4.72 -8.12 0.08
N GLN A 473 5.23 -8.31 -1.15
CA GLN A 473 4.89 -9.45 -2.01
C GLN A 473 6.15 -10.30 -2.27
N PRO A 474 6.41 -11.34 -1.47
CA PRO A 474 7.60 -12.16 -1.64
C PRO A 474 7.62 -12.88 -2.98
N SER A 475 8.62 -12.59 -3.82
CA SER A 475 8.89 -13.32 -5.05
C SER A 475 10.38 -13.22 -5.40
N LEU A 476 10.89 -14.16 -6.19
CA LEU A 476 12.29 -14.11 -6.65
C LEU A 476 12.55 -12.91 -7.58
N ASP A 477 11.57 -12.56 -8.42
CA ASP A 477 11.65 -11.39 -9.31
C ASP A 477 11.72 -10.08 -8.51
N ASN A 478 10.90 -9.93 -7.47
CA ASN A 478 10.94 -8.77 -6.60
C ASN A 478 12.28 -8.72 -5.83
N ALA A 479 12.81 -9.87 -5.39
CA ALA A 479 14.11 -9.92 -4.72
C ALA A 479 15.27 -9.57 -5.66
N ALA A 480 15.18 -9.90 -6.96
CA ALA A 480 16.16 -9.49 -7.96
C ALA A 480 16.11 -7.96 -8.19
N ILE A 481 14.91 -7.38 -8.24
CA ILE A 481 14.72 -5.93 -8.30
C ILE A 481 15.32 -5.26 -7.06
N LEU A 482 15.02 -5.75 -5.85
CA LEU A 482 15.56 -5.17 -4.61
C LEU A 482 17.10 -5.22 -4.55
N ASP A 483 17.72 -6.29 -5.05
CA ASP A 483 19.19 -6.39 -5.18
C ASP A 483 19.73 -5.35 -6.16
N ASP A 484 19.11 -5.20 -7.34
CA ASP A 484 19.50 -4.19 -8.32
C ASP A 484 19.42 -2.79 -7.70
N LEU A 485 18.30 -2.48 -7.02
CA LEU A 485 18.13 -1.24 -6.28
C LEU A 485 19.20 -1.07 -5.19
N ALA A 486 19.52 -2.12 -4.43
CA ALA A 486 20.54 -2.08 -3.39
C ALA A 486 21.91 -1.76 -3.98
N SER A 487 22.27 -2.37 -5.11
CA SER A 487 23.55 -2.16 -5.81
C SER A 487 23.69 -0.73 -6.32
N GLN A 488 22.64 -0.17 -6.93
CA GLN A 488 22.64 1.18 -7.47
C GLN A 488 22.62 2.26 -6.38
N THR A 489 22.17 1.92 -5.17
CA THR A 489 21.95 2.90 -4.09
C THR A 489 22.85 2.71 -2.87
N GLY A 490 23.66 1.64 -2.83
CA GLY A 490 24.49 1.27 -1.67
C GLY A 490 23.67 0.93 -0.42
N SER A 491 22.44 0.45 -0.60
CA SER A 491 21.45 0.37 0.49
C SER A 491 21.41 -0.99 1.15
N VAL A 492 22.10 -1.11 2.29
CA VAL A 492 22.22 -2.37 3.06
C VAL A 492 20.86 -2.96 3.45
N TRP A 493 19.87 -2.13 3.78
CA TRP A 493 18.54 -2.62 4.16
C TRP A 493 17.77 -3.23 2.98
N LEU A 494 17.95 -2.71 1.75
CA LEU A 494 17.33 -3.30 0.55
C LEU A 494 17.92 -4.67 0.26
N GLN A 495 19.23 -4.83 0.45
CA GLN A 495 19.91 -6.11 0.33
C GLN A 495 19.43 -7.12 1.38
N ALA A 496 19.24 -6.67 2.63
CA ALA A 496 18.69 -7.50 3.69
C ALA A 496 17.25 -7.95 3.38
N ASP A 497 16.39 -7.03 2.93
CA ASP A 497 15.01 -7.34 2.53
C ASP A 497 14.98 -8.30 1.33
N ALA A 498 15.87 -8.13 0.34
CA ALA A 498 15.98 -9.04 -0.79
C ALA A 498 16.38 -10.46 -0.34
N ALA A 499 17.31 -10.59 0.60
CA ALA A 499 17.70 -11.88 1.18
C ALA A 499 16.53 -12.54 1.91
N GLN A 500 15.86 -11.80 2.80
CA GLN A 500 14.67 -12.28 3.52
C GLN A 500 13.54 -12.68 2.55
N MET A 501 13.36 -11.92 1.47
CA MET A 501 12.35 -12.19 0.46
C MET A 501 12.62 -13.51 -0.28
N ARG A 502 13.89 -13.79 -0.65
CA ARG A 502 14.26 -15.08 -1.24
C ARG A 502 13.96 -16.23 -0.30
N ASP A 503 14.29 -16.08 0.98
CA ASP A 503 14.06 -17.13 1.98
C ASP A 503 12.56 -17.35 2.19
N THR A 504 11.76 -16.28 2.20
CA THR A 504 10.30 -16.37 2.28
C THR A 504 9.71 -17.03 1.03
N ALA A 505 10.15 -16.63 -0.17
CA ALA A 505 9.70 -17.22 -1.43
C ALA A 505 10.07 -18.72 -1.53
N ARG A 506 11.25 -19.11 -1.04
CA ARG A 506 11.66 -20.53 -0.93
C ARG A 506 10.81 -21.29 0.08
N ALA A 507 10.53 -20.68 1.24
CA ALA A 507 9.68 -21.29 2.26
C ALA A 507 8.23 -21.49 1.77
N GLN A 508 7.70 -20.55 0.98
CA GLN A 508 6.38 -20.66 0.35
C GLN A 508 6.34 -21.69 -0.79
N ALA A 509 7.42 -21.79 -1.57
CA ALA A 509 7.57 -22.79 -2.63
C ALA A 509 7.94 -24.19 -2.10
N TRP A 510 8.30 -24.30 -0.82
CA TRP A 510 8.71 -25.56 -0.20
C TRP A 510 7.59 -26.59 -0.30
N ARG A 511 7.92 -27.74 -0.87
CA ARG A 511 7.07 -28.92 -0.85
C ARG A 511 7.65 -29.91 0.14
N PRO A 512 6.83 -30.50 1.03
CA PRO A 512 7.29 -31.57 1.90
C PRO A 512 7.81 -32.73 1.03
N PRO A 513 8.87 -33.42 1.49
CA PRO A 513 9.39 -34.58 0.76
C PRO A 513 8.30 -35.66 0.65
N THR A 514 8.25 -36.34 -0.49
CA THR A 514 7.29 -37.43 -0.70
C THR A 514 7.63 -38.63 0.18
N VAL A 515 6.65 -39.50 0.44
CA VAL A 515 6.87 -40.75 1.20
C VAL A 515 7.96 -41.61 0.55
N GLN A 516 8.06 -41.57 -0.78
CA GLN A 516 9.11 -42.28 -1.52
C GLN A 516 10.49 -41.66 -1.26
N GLU A 517 10.63 -40.34 -1.30
CA GLU A 517 11.89 -39.66 -0.98
C GLU A 517 12.35 -39.91 0.46
N ILE A 518 11.42 -39.87 1.42
CA ILE A 518 11.71 -40.21 2.81
C ILE A 518 12.22 -41.65 2.89
N ARG A 519 11.55 -42.59 2.20
CA ARG A 519 11.98 -43.99 2.17
C ARG A 519 13.39 -44.14 1.59
N GLU A 520 13.71 -43.44 0.50
CA GLU A 520 15.04 -43.49 -0.11
C GLU A 520 16.14 -42.94 0.81
N VAL A 521 15.84 -41.87 1.55
CA VAL A 521 16.77 -41.31 2.56
C VAL A 521 16.96 -42.28 3.72
N LEU A 522 15.90 -42.96 4.15
CA LEU A 522 15.98 -43.96 5.23
C LEU A 522 16.69 -45.26 4.79
N THR A 523 16.59 -45.64 3.52
CA THR A 523 17.22 -46.87 2.99
C THR A 523 18.67 -46.66 2.53
N SER A 524 19.09 -45.41 2.30
CA SER A 524 20.44 -45.07 1.85
C SER A 524 21.11 -44.13 2.85
N PRO A 525 22.01 -44.63 3.74
CA PRO A 525 22.66 -43.82 4.77
C PRO A 525 23.50 -42.65 4.22
N SER A 526 23.88 -42.70 2.95
CA SER A 526 24.59 -41.62 2.24
C SER A 526 23.67 -40.54 1.69
N ARG A 527 22.35 -40.80 1.58
CA ARG A 527 21.40 -39.84 1.02
C ARG A 527 20.99 -38.78 2.05
N ARG A 528 20.85 -37.54 1.59
CA ARG A 528 20.43 -36.38 2.39
C ARG A 528 19.31 -35.63 1.68
N ILE A 529 18.35 -35.13 2.46
CA ILE A 529 17.41 -34.12 1.98
C ILE A 529 18.10 -32.78 2.09
N ILE A 530 18.48 -32.23 0.95
CA ILE A 530 18.94 -30.84 0.87
C ILE A 530 17.66 -30.00 0.84
N GLY A 531 17.63 -28.91 1.59
CA GLY A 531 16.50 -28.00 1.76
C GLY A 531 16.95 -26.54 1.67
N SER A 532 18.13 -26.24 2.20
CA SER A 532 18.77 -24.91 2.22
C SER A 532 20.21 -24.92 1.68
N ARG A 533 20.81 -23.73 1.52
CA ARG A 533 22.21 -23.57 1.12
C ARG A 533 23.17 -24.16 2.15
N GLU A 534 22.85 -24.04 3.43
CA GLU A 534 23.63 -24.57 4.56
C GLU A 534 23.69 -26.09 4.51
N GLN A 535 22.57 -26.72 4.18
CA GLN A 535 22.52 -28.18 4.01
C GLN A 535 23.31 -28.61 2.76
N LEU A 536 23.22 -27.87 1.66
CA LEU A 536 24.02 -28.15 0.46
C LEU A 536 25.52 -28.02 0.76
N ALA A 537 25.95 -26.94 1.42
CA ALA A 537 27.33 -26.71 1.80
C ALA A 537 27.86 -27.77 2.76
N ALA A 538 27.05 -28.22 3.72
CA ALA A 538 27.40 -29.32 4.61
C ALA A 538 27.63 -30.64 3.86
N VAL A 539 26.75 -30.97 2.90
CA VAL A 539 26.91 -32.19 2.07
C VAL A 539 28.14 -32.12 1.17
N ILE A 540 28.45 -30.93 0.64
CA ILE A 540 29.70 -30.70 -0.13
C ILE A 540 30.92 -30.88 0.79
N ALA A 541 30.89 -30.32 2.00
CA ALA A 541 31.98 -30.44 2.96
C ALA A 541 32.20 -31.89 3.40
N GLU A 542 31.12 -32.66 3.60
CA GLU A 542 31.20 -34.11 3.84
C GLU A 542 31.88 -34.82 2.67
N ALA A 543 31.43 -34.59 1.43
CA ALA A 543 32.02 -35.21 0.24
C ALA A 543 33.51 -34.85 0.04
N LEU A 544 33.91 -33.60 0.35
CA LEU A 544 35.31 -33.19 0.39
C LEU A 544 36.10 -33.90 1.48
N GLY A 545 35.47 -34.19 2.62
CA GLY A 545 36.03 -35.03 3.68
C GLY A 545 36.41 -36.41 3.17
N ASP A 546 35.53 -37.08 2.45
CA ASP A 546 35.83 -38.40 1.87
C ASP A 546 36.91 -38.33 0.79
N ILE A 547 36.90 -37.28 -0.06
CA ILE A 547 38.00 -37.03 -1.00
C ILE A 547 39.33 -36.91 -0.25
N ALA A 548 39.35 -36.22 0.90
CA ALA A 548 40.54 -36.09 1.72
C ALA A 548 40.99 -37.41 2.34
N ASP A 549 40.07 -38.29 2.72
CA ASP A 549 40.36 -39.63 3.22
C ASP A 549 40.92 -40.53 2.09
N ASP A 550 40.30 -40.51 0.91
CA ASP A 550 40.76 -41.26 -0.27
C ASP A 550 42.16 -40.80 -0.70
N LEU A 551 42.39 -39.48 -0.76
CA LEU A 551 43.72 -38.93 -1.05
C LEU A 551 44.75 -39.35 0.00
N ARG A 552 44.38 -39.56 1.26
CA ARG A 552 45.30 -40.07 2.29
C ARG A 552 45.59 -41.57 2.13
N ALA A 553 44.59 -42.36 1.75
CA ALA A 553 44.70 -43.81 1.60
C ALA A 553 45.37 -44.23 0.27
N ASP A 554 45.10 -43.52 -0.82
CA ASP A 554 45.48 -43.92 -2.18
C ASP A 554 46.56 -43.01 -2.79
N ARG A 555 47.77 -43.56 -2.93
CA ARG A 555 48.90 -42.91 -3.59
C ARG A 555 48.63 -42.66 -5.08
N ALA A 556 47.92 -43.55 -5.77
CA ALA A 556 47.62 -43.38 -7.18
C ALA A 556 46.68 -42.20 -7.40
N LEU A 557 45.69 -42.01 -6.50
CA LEU A 557 44.81 -40.85 -6.52
C LEU A 557 45.59 -39.55 -6.30
N ARG A 558 46.50 -39.51 -5.31
CA ARG A 558 47.41 -38.36 -5.13
C ARG A 558 48.21 -38.09 -6.40
N ALA A 559 48.78 -39.12 -7.02
CA ALA A 559 49.59 -38.97 -8.22
C ALA A 559 48.84 -38.35 -9.41
N GLN A 560 47.51 -38.38 -9.46
CA GLN A 560 46.71 -37.67 -10.49
C GLN A 560 46.81 -36.13 -10.36
N LEU A 561 47.13 -35.63 -9.17
CA LEU A 561 47.34 -34.20 -8.90
C LEU A 561 48.79 -33.76 -9.11
N TRP A 562 49.62 -34.63 -9.70
CA TRP A 562 51.02 -34.35 -9.99
C TRP A 562 51.37 -34.70 -11.43
N HIS A 563 51.98 -33.75 -12.14
CA HIS A 563 52.49 -33.94 -13.48
C HIS A 563 53.91 -34.46 -13.44
N ARG A 564 54.15 -35.59 -14.10
CA ARG A 564 55.51 -36.13 -14.27
C ARG A 564 56.31 -35.24 -15.21
N GLN A 565 57.56 -34.94 -14.85
CA GLN A 565 58.49 -34.18 -15.68
C GLN A 565 59.59 -35.07 -16.24
N ARG A 566 59.96 -34.83 -17.51
CA ARG A 566 61.08 -35.49 -18.16
C ARG A 566 62.24 -34.52 -18.34
N ARG A 567 63.45 -35.00 -18.11
CA ARG A 567 64.69 -34.31 -18.44
C ARG A 567 65.64 -35.33 -19.06
N ASP A 568 66.17 -35.01 -20.24
CA ASP A 568 67.08 -35.88 -20.99
C ASP A 568 66.52 -37.30 -21.23
N ASN A 569 65.23 -37.40 -21.55
CA ASN A 569 64.43 -38.64 -21.73
C ASN A 569 64.15 -39.49 -20.46
N ASP A 570 64.74 -39.15 -19.32
CA ASP A 570 64.49 -39.80 -18.04
C ASP A 570 63.40 -39.07 -17.23
N TRP A 571 62.61 -39.85 -16.49
CA TRP A 571 61.62 -39.33 -15.54
C TRP A 571 62.32 -38.98 -14.23
N ILE A 572 62.44 -37.69 -13.91
CA ILE A 572 63.29 -37.25 -12.79
C ILE A 572 62.47 -36.68 -11.62
N SER A 573 61.32 -36.05 -11.90
CA SER A 573 60.59 -35.30 -10.87
C SER A 573 59.10 -35.17 -11.18
N TYR A 574 58.36 -34.69 -10.19
CA TYR A 574 56.96 -34.33 -10.30
C TYR A 574 56.78 -32.84 -10.00
N VAL A 575 55.80 -32.21 -10.66
CA VAL A 575 55.32 -30.87 -10.31
C VAL A 575 53.83 -30.95 -10.04
N PRO A 576 53.30 -30.23 -9.05
CA PRO A 576 51.89 -30.30 -8.74
C PRO A 576 51.05 -29.68 -9.87
N ALA A 577 49.83 -30.20 -10.02
CA ALA A 577 48.81 -29.66 -10.91
C ALA A 577 48.51 -28.20 -10.56
N GLU A 578 48.20 -27.39 -11.56
CA GLU A 578 47.82 -25.99 -11.34
C GLU A 578 46.47 -25.88 -10.63
N GLU A 579 46.23 -24.75 -9.95
CA GLU A 579 45.01 -24.52 -9.16
C GLU A 579 43.71 -24.75 -9.97
N ARG A 580 43.72 -24.40 -11.26
CA ARG A 580 42.60 -24.66 -12.18
C ARG A 580 42.38 -26.14 -12.46
N GLU A 581 43.46 -26.90 -12.63
CA GLU A 581 43.39 -28.34 -12.86
C GLU A 581 42.90 -29.06 -11.61
N VAL A 582 43.38 -28.64 -10.43
CA VAL A 582 42.90 -29.11 -9.13
C VAL A 582 41.40 -28.84 -8.98
N SER A 583 40.93 -27.63 -9.30
CA SER A 583 39.50 -27.28 -9.25
C SER A 583 38.66 -28.13 -10.21
N THR A 584 39.18 -28.38 -11.43
CA THR A 584 38.51 -29.24 -12.43
C THR A 584 38.42 -30.69 -11.95
N TRP A 585 39.49 -31.20 -11.34
CA TRP A 585 39.52 -32.54 -10.77
C TRP A 585 38.54 -32.66 -9.58
N LEU A 586 38.54 -31.67 -8.68
CA LEU A 586 37.61 -31.62 -7.55
C LEU A 586 36.16 -31.57 -8.00
N ALA A 587 35.84 -30.79 -9.04
CA ALA A 587 34.48 -30.73 -9.58
C ALA A 587 33.98 -32.11 -10.02
N ARG A 588 34.81 -32.88 -10.75
CA ARG A 588 34.47 -34.24 -11.19
C ARG A 588 34.30 -35.21 -10.02
N GLU A 589 35.22 -35.17 -9.05
CA GLU A 589 35.17 -36.03 -7.88
C GLU A 589 33.98 -35.73 -6.96
N LEU A 590 33.63 -34.45 -6.84
CA LEU A 590 32.42 -34.02 -6.14
C LEU A 590 31.17 -34.43 -6.90
N GLU A 591 31.10 -34.21 -8.22
CA GLU A 591 29.94 -34.61 -9.03
C GLU A 591 29.65 -36.11 -8.87
N ARG A 592 30.70 -36.93 -8.95
CA ARG A 592 30.61 -38.39 -8.74
C ARG A 592 30.01 -38.74 -7.38
N ARG A 593 30.48 -38.11 -6.29
CA ARG A 593 30.02 -38.40 -4.92
C ARG A 593 28.65 -37.81 -4.61
N LEU A 594 28.36 -36.61 -5.09
CA LEU A 594 27.08 -35.94 -4.85
C LEU A 594 25.93 -36.63 -5.59
N ARG A 595 26.19 -37.23 -6.75
CA ARG A 595 25.21 -38.07 -7.47
C ARG A 595 24.69 -39.25 -6.62
N GLU A 596 25.52 -39.77 -5.70
CA GLU A 596 25.16 -40.89 -4.81
C GLU A 596 24.60 -40.43 -3.45
N ARG A 597 24.76 -39.14 -3.11
CA ARG A 597 24.44 -38.56 -1.78
C ARG A 597 23.26 -37.58 -1.78
N ALA A 598 22.94 -36.96 -2.90
CA ALA A 598 21.76 -36.10 -3.02
C ALA A 598 20.53 -36.96 -3.38
N ALA A 599 19.45 -36.86 -2.59
CA ALA A 599 18.21 -37.59 -2.87
C ALA A 599 17.34 -36.87 -3.92
N VAL A 600 16.94 -37.62 -4.96
CA VAL A 600 15.88 -37.56 -6.01
C VAL A 600 15.23 -36.25 -6.49
N LEU A 601 15.33 -35.13 -5.79
CA LEU A 601 14.73 -33.87 -6.23
C LEU A 601 15.74 -32.78 -6.54
N ARG A 602 17.05 -33.09 -6.53
CA ARG A 602 18.15 -32.11 -6.60
C ARG A 602 19.36 -32.66 -7.31
N GLU A 603 19.33 -32.64 -8.65
CA GLU A 603 20.56 -32.80 -9.43
C GLU A 603 21.50 -31.68 -9.01
N VAL A 604 22.69 -32.07 -8.53
CA VAL A 604 23.74 -31.14 -8.18
C VAL A 604 24.68 -31.03 -9.36
N GLU A 605 24.60 -29.92 -10.10
CA GLU A 605 25.59 -29.59 -11.11
C GLU A 605 26.77 -28.90 -10.42
N ILE A 606 27.99 -29.25 -10.82
CA ILE A 606 29.20 -28.58 -10.36
C ILE A 606 29.91 -28.01 -11.57
N ASN A 607 29.86 -26.69 -11.67
CA ASN A 607 30.45 -25.97 -12.78
C ASN A 607 31.86 -25.48 -12.38
N PRO A 608 32.94 -26.08 -12.93
CA PRO A 608 34.28 -25.51 -12.78
C PRO A 608 34.42 -24.27 -13.65
N ARG A 609 35.32 -23.36 -13.29
CA ARG A 609 35.62 -22.20 -14.12
C ARG A 609 36.28 -22.60 -15.45
N LEU A 610 35.56 -22.43 -16.57
CA LEU A 610 36.02 -22.83 -17.91
C LEU A 610 36.70 -21.69 -18.72
N ALA A 611 36.60 -20.41 -18.35
CA ALA A 611 37.15 -19.28 -19.12
C ALA A 611 37.99 -18.27 -18.28
N LYS A 612 38.93 -17.58 -18.95
CA LYS A 612 39.67 -16.40 -18.44
C LYS A 612 38.82 -15.13 -18.57
N THR A 613 37.61 -15.12 -18.04
CA THR A 613 36.84 -13.89 -17.86
C THR A 613 37.29 -13.23 -16.57
N ASP A 614 37.64 -11.94 -16.64
CA ASP A 614 37.99 -11.14 -15.47
C ASP A 614 36.75 -10.92 -14.60
N GLY A 615 36.82 -11.46 -13.38
CA GLY A 615 35.97 -11.10 -12.25
C GLY A 615 34.65 -11.86 -12.11
N ASP A 616 34.39 -12.29 -10.88
CA ASP A 616 33.06 -12.65 -10.33
C ASP A 616 32.55 -14.09 -10.48
N ILE A 617 33.31 -15.01 -11.09
CA ILE A 617 32.96 -16.44 -11.11
C ILE A 617 33.80 -17.18 -10.04
N PRO A 618 33.20 -17.97 -9.12
CA PRO A 618 33.93 -18.78 -8.15
C PRO A 618 34.67 -19.96 -8.82
N ASP A 619 35.67 -20.52 -8.14
CA ASP A 619 36.44 -21.67 -8.68
C ASP A 619 35.58 -22.93 -8.82
N LEU A 620 34.64 -23.11 -7.89
CA LEU A 620 33.60 -24.12 -7.90
C LEU A 620 32.24 -23.45 -7.69
N LEU A 621 31.22 -23.83 -8.46
CA LEU A 621 29.84 -23.47 -8.18
C LEU A 621 29.01 -24.75 -8.13
N ALA A 622 28.53 -25.11 -6.93
CA ALA A 622 27.62 -26.23 -6.77
C ALA A 622 26.18 -25.72 -6.81
N VAL A 623 25.36 -26.26 -7.72
CA VAL A 623 23.99 -25.86 -7.94
C VAL A 623 23.07 -27.05 -7.74
N ALA A 624 22.19 -26.99 -6.74
CA ALA A 624 21.17 -28.02 -6.48
C ALA A 624 19.79 -27.50 -6.90
N HIS A 625 19.19 -28.09 -7.93
CA HIS A 625 17.86 -27.73 -8.42
C HIS A 625 16.77 -28.29 -7.51
N THR A 626 15.98 -27.50 -6.80
CA THR A 626 14.92 -27.98 -5.91
C THR A 626 13.61 -28.21 -6.64
N THR A 627 12.64 -28.84 -5.97
CA THR A 627 11.26 -28.93 -6.44
C THR A 627 10.69 -27.54 -6.72
N GLY A 628 10.32 -27.26 -7.97
CA GLY A 628 9.74 -25.99 -8.41
C GLY A 628 10.68 -25.05 -9.19
N ASP A 629 11.62 -25.59 -9.97
CA ASP A 629 12.60 -24.84 -10.81
C ASP A 629 13.49 -23.85 -10.06
N GLN A 630 13.52 -23.89 -8.73
CA GLN A 630 14.43 -23.07 -7.94
C GLN A 630 15.80 -23.75 -7.83
N ALA A 631 16.88 -22.98 -7.84
CA ALA A 631 18.24 -23.49 -7.68
C ALA A 631 18.88 -22.96 -6.40
N LEU A 632 19.50 -23.84 -5.62
CA LEU A 632 20.40 -23.47 -4.53
C LEU A 632 21.82 -23.48 -5.05
N SER A 633 22.50 -22.34 -4.99
CA SER A 633 23.93 -22.26 -5.27
C SER A 633 24.75 -22.16 -3.99
N VAL A 634 25.91 -22.81 -3.99
CA VAL A 634 26.97 -22.67 -2.98
C VAL A 634 28.28 -22.43 -3.71
N PRO A 635 28.88 -21.22 -3.61
CA PRO A 635 30.19 -20.94 -4.17
C PRO A 635 31.29 -21.65 -3.38
N GLY A 636 32.30 -22.09 -4.11
CA GLY A 636 33.51 -22.71 -3.59
C GLY A 636 34.76 -22.02 -4.12
N GLU A 637 35.72 -21.77 -3.23
CA GLU A 637 37.02 -21.20 -3.56
C GLU A 637 38.12 -22.23 -3.33
N VAL A 638 39.01 -22.42 -4.31
CA VAL A 638 40.10 -23.41 -4.24
C VAL A 638 41.43 -22.69 -4.23
N LYS A 639 42.30 -23.04 -3.28
CA LYS A 639 43.68 -22.54 -3.26
C LYS A 639 44.70 -23.62 -2.99
N CYS A 640 45.78 -23.62 -3.77
CA CYS A 640 46.90 -24.49 -3.50
C CYS A 640 47.82 -23.91 -2.42
N SER A 641 48.44 -24.78 -1.63
CA SER A 641 49.33 -24.45 -0.51
C SER A 641 50.57 -23.63 -0.85
N TRP A 642 50.94 -23.45 -2.12
CA TRP A 642 51.96 -22.47 -2.51
C TRP A 642 51.41 -21.06 -2.73
N HIS A 643 50.09 -20.90 -2.92
CA HIS A 643 49.49 -19.61 -3.26
C HIS A 643 49.67 -18.59 -2.12
N ARG A 644 50.18 -17.40 -2.41
CA ARG A 644 50.51 -16.38 -1.39
C ARG A 644 49.33 -16.00 -0.49
N GLN A 645 48.10 -16.07 -1.02
CA GLN A 645 46.86 -15.70 -0.31
C GLN A 645 46.07 -16.90 0.23
N VAL A 646 46.63 -18.12 0.32
CA VAL A 646 45.84 -19.30 0.79
C VAL A 646 45.12 -19.04 2.13
N VAL A 647 45.68 -18.26 3.05
CA VAL A 647 45.03 -17.99 4.34
C VAL A 647 44.05 -16.82 4.23
N THR A 648 44.34 -15.80 3.43
CA THR A 648 43.50 -14.58 3.38
C THR A 648 42.35 -14.69 2.37
N ALA A 649 42.47 -15.55 1.35
CA ALA A 649 41.48 -15.70 0.29
C ALA A 649 40.12 -16.18 0.78
N ILE A 650 40.05 -16.95 1.87
CA ILE A 650 38.76 -17.31 2.50
C ILE A 650 37.96 -16.07 2.91
N ARG A 651 38.63 -15.03 3.41
CA ARG A 651 38.00 -13.76 3.78
C ARG A 651 37.82 -12.88 2.55
N ASP A 652 38.92 -12.60 1.84
CA ASP A 652 38.96 -11.57 0.81
C ASP A 652 38.19 -11.96 -0.45
N GLN A 653 38.20 -13.25 -0.80
CA GLN A 653 37.55 -13.78 -2.00
C GLN A 653 36.24 -14.46 -1.64
N LEU A 654 36.25 -15.52 -0.82
CA LEU A 654 35.00 -16.22 -0.50
C LEU A 654 34.04 -15.34 0.31
N GLY A 655 34.47 -14.83 1.47
CA GLY A 655 33.62 -14.03 2.36
C GLY A 655 33.14 -12.70 1.76
N LEU A 656 34.07 -11.80 1.45
CA LEU A 656 33.74 -10.43 1.07
C LEU A 656 33.24 -10.28 -0.37
N ARG A 657 33.68 -11.14 -1.30
CA ARG A 657 33.30 -11.00 -2.71
C ARG A 657 32.05 -11.81 -3.05
N TYR A 658 32.01 -13.08 -2.66
CA TYR A 658 30.91 -13.97 -3.02
C TYR A 658 29.79 -13.96 -1.95
N LEU A 659 30.15 -14.12 -0.67
CA LEU A 659 29.17 -14.36 0.38
C LEU A 659 28.50 -13.10 0.97
N GLN A 660 29.04 -11.91 0.67
CA GLN A 660 28.36 -10.64 0.92
C GLN A 660 27.48 -10.20 -0.27
N GLY A 661 27.36 -11.02 -1.31
CA GLY A 661 26.60 -10.75 -2.53
C GLY A 661 25.31 -11.58 -2.65
N PRO A 662 24.74 -11.66 -3.87
CA PRO A 662 23.48 -12.37 -4.14
C PRO A 662 23.56 -13.90 -3.92
N GLU A 663 24.77 -14.45 -3.91
CA GLU A 663 25.02 -15.89 -3.73
C GLU A 663 24.68 -16.37 -2.30
N GLY A 664 24.50 -15.46 -1.35
CA GLY A 664 24.08 -15.74 0.02
C GLY A 664 25.25 -15.86 1.00
N THR A 665 24.99 -16.20 2.25
CA THR A 665 25.97 -16.11 3.35
C THR A 665 26.78 -17.40 3.58
N THR A 666 26.61 -18.42 2.74
CA THR A 666 27.18 -19.76 2.97
C THR A 666 28.03 -20.24 1.79
N GLY A 667 29.27 -20.68 2.04
CA GLY A 667 30.21 -21.16 1.01
C GLY A 667 31.20 -22.22 1.49
N VAL A 668 32.03 -22.73 0.57
CA VAL A 668 33.04 -23.76 0.86
C VAL A 668 34.45 -23.29 0.45
N TYR A 669 35.43 -23.47 1.32
CA TYR A 669 36.82 -23.13 1.06
C TYR A 669 37.69 -24.39 1.05
N VAL A 670 38.40 -24.64 -0.05
CA VAL A 670 39.24 -25.82 -0.23
C VAL A 670 40.71 -25.42 -0.36
N ALA A 671 41.54 -25.87 0.57
CA ALA A 671 42.98 -25.74 0.48
C ALA A 671 43.62 -27.07 0.11
N VAL A 672 44.41 -27.12 -0.97
CA VAL A 672 45.13 -28.34 -1.37
C VAL A 672 46.60 -28.23 -1.00
N TYR A 673 47.01 -29.06 -0.05
CA TYR A 673 48.34 -29.09 0.50
C TYR A 673 49.24 -30.04 -0.28
N PHE A 674 50.38 -29.52 -0.74
CA PHE A 674 51.36 -30.29 -1.50
C PHE A 674 52.70 -30.22 -0.77
N VAL A 675 53.31 -31.38 -0.54
CA VAL A 675 54.72 -31.52 -0.14
C VAL A 675 55.21 -32.91 -0.60
N GLY A 676 56.50 -33.16 -0.52
CA GLY A 676 57.06 -34.50 -0.66
C GLY A 676 58.37 -34.54 -1.42
N SER A 677 59.10 -35.64 -1.25
CA SER A 677 60.40 -35.84 -1.88
C SER A 677 60.35 -36.00 -3.41
N ALA A 678 59.20 -36.35 -3.99
CA ALA A 678 59.02 -36.46 -5.44
C ALA A 678 58.94 -35.10 -6.17
N TRP A 679 58.72 -34.01 -5.44
CA TRP A 679 58.56 -32.67 -6.02
C TRP A 679 59.91 -32.16 -6.55
N ASP A 680 59.93 -31.75 -7.81
CA ASP A 680 61.05 -31.05 -8.44
C ASP A 680 61.63 -29.94 -7.54
N THR A 681 62.93 -30.07 -7.22
CA THR A 681 63.68 -29.08 -6.44
C THR A 681 63.77 -27.71 -7.13
N GLY A 682 63.64 -27.67 -8.46
CA GLY A 682 63.67 -26.44 -9.24
C GLY A 682 62.35 -25.69 -9.28
N ASP A 683 61.25 -26.29 -8.85
CA ASP A 683 59.94 -25.64 -8.83
C ASP A 683 59.82 -24.66 -7.65
N SER A 684 59.72 -23.37 -7.96
CA SER A 684 59.60 -22.30 -6.96
C SER A 684 58.40 -22.47 -6.00
N ARG A 685 57.34 -23.16 -6.44
CA ARG A 685 56.14 -23.44 -5.63
C ARG A 685 56.46 -24.36 -4.45
N ARG A 686 57.49 -25.22 -4.56
CA ARG A 686 57.95 -26.11 -3.48
C ARG A 686 58.39 -25.30 -2.26
N ALA A 687 59.23 -24.29 -2.47
CA ALA A 687 59.71 -23.43 -1.41
C ALA A 687 58.59 -22.59 -0.77
N GLN A 688 57.56 -22.22 -1.56
CA GLN A 688 56.41 -21.48 -1.06
C GLN A 688 55.49 -22.37 -0.21
N SER A 689 55.24 -23.60 -0.65
CA SER A 689 54.44 -24.57 0.10
C SER A 689 55.12 -24.98 1.40
N ALA A 690 56.44 -25.25 1.36
CA ALA A 690 57.23 -25.65 2.53
C ALA A 690 57.25 -24.62 3.68
N ARG A 691 56.87 -23.36 3.42
CA ARG A 691 56.70 -22.33 4.47
C ARG A 691 55.50 -22.62 5.37
N ARG A 692 54.62 -23.53 4.96
CA ARG A 692 53.38 -23.86 5.64
C ARG A 692 53.48 -25.28 6.15
N ASN A 693 53.05 -25.46 7.39
CA ASN A 693 52.82 -26.78 7.97
C ASN A 693 51.32 -27.10 7.79
N LEU A 694 50.99 -28.35 7.47
CA LEU A 694 49.61 -28.78 7.21
C LEU A 694 48.65 -28.44 8.38
N ASP A 695 49.05 -28.75 9.61
CA ASP A 695 48.20 -28.53 10.79
C ASP A 695 48.06 -27.04 11.10
N ARG A 696 49.13 -26.27 10.91
CA ARG A 696 49.07 -24.81 11.03
C ARG A 696 48.16 -24.20 9.96
N LEU A 697 48.23 -24.67 8.72
CA LEU A 697 47.35 -24.21 7.65
C LEU A 697 45.88 -24.50 7.98
N ARG A 698 45.56 -25.69 8.49
CA ARG A 698 44.21 -26.03 8.99
C ARG A 698 43.75 -25.06 10.09
N GLN A 699 44.60 -24.85 11.10
CA GLN A 699 44.28 -23.97 12.22
C GLN A 699 44.02 -22.53 11.75
N ASP A 700 44.91 -21.99 10.91
CA ASP A 700 44.80 -20.63 10.39
C ASP A 700 43.51 -20.44 9.58
N LEU A 701 43.15 -21.41 8.73
CA LEU A 701 41.92 -21.35 7.92
C LEU A 701 40.65 -21.48 8.77
N HIS A 702 40.61 -22.40 9.74
CA HIS A 702 39.46 -22.52 10.64
C HIS A 702 39.28 -21.25 11.50
N GLN A 703 40.37 -20.59 11.90
CA GLN A 703 40.30 -19.31 12.61
C GLN A 703 39.66 -18.22 11.73
N GLN A 704 40.05 -18.13 10.45
CA GLN A 704 39.42 -17.18 9.51
C GLN A 704 37.92 -17.47 9.33
N ALA A 705 37.55 -18.74 9.21
CA ALA A 705 36.14 -19.14 9.11
C ALA A 705 35.34 -18.76 10.35
N ALA A 706 35.91 -18.94 11.55
CA ALA A 706 35.28 -18.53 12.80
C ALA A 706 35.12 -17.01 12.92
N ASP A 707 36.06 -16.22 12.37
CA ASP A 707 35.98 -14.76 12.36
C ASP A 707 34.92 -14.25 11.36
N LEU A 708 34.71 -14.95 10.24
CA LEU A 708 33.60 -14.70 9.31
C LEU A 708 32.25 -15.07 9.92
N ALA A 709 32.17 -16.16 10.70
CA ALA A 709 30.93 -16.59 11.36
C ALA A 709 30.40 -15.54 12.34
N LYS A 710 31.29 -14.80 13.03
CA LYS A 710 30.92 -13.64 13.87
C LYS A 710 30.23 -12.51 13.10
N GLN A 711 30.37 -12.50 11.77
CA GLN A 711 29.75 -11.53 10.85
C GLN A 711 28.52 -12.12 10.14
N GLY A 712 28.07 -13.32 10.54
CA GLY A 712 26.94 -14.00 9.91
C GLY A 712 27.28 -14.73 8.60
N ILE A 713 28.56 -14.88 8.26
CA ILE A 713 29.02 -15.59 7.07
C ILE A 713 29.50 -16.99 7.47
N THR A 714 28.85 -18.03 6.94
CA THR A 714 29.19 -19.44 7.20
C THR A 714 30.13 -19.96 6.12
N THR A 715 31.30 -20.44 6.51
CA THR A 715 32.27 -21.03 5.58
C THR A 715 32.70 -22.42 6.05
N HIS A 716 32.58 -23.42 5.18
CA HIS A 716 33.08 -24.77 5.42
C HIS A 716 34.51 -24.87 4.90
N VAL A 717 35.47 -25.20 5.77
CA VAL A 717 36.89 -25.31 5.41
C VAL A 717 37.27 -26.78 5.24
N CYS A 718 37.87 -27.12 4.11
CA CYS A 718 38.42 -28.44 3.82
C CYS A 718 39.88 -28.33 3.40
N VAL A 719 40.78 -29.06 4.06
CA VAL A 719 42.21 -29.10 3.71
C VAL A 719 42.58 -30.50 3.22
N LEU A 720 42.90 -30.61 1.94
CA LEU A 720 43.22 -31.87 1.25
C LEU A 720 44.74 -32.07 1.24
N ASP A 721 45.20 -33.25 1.67
CA ASP A 721 46.63 -33.59 1.65
C ASP A 721 46.96 -34.37 0.37
N ALA A 722 47.60 -33.69 -0.57
CA ALA A 722 48.04 -34.23 -1.86
C ALA A 722 49.55 -34.55 -1.86
N SER A 723 50.17 -34.76 -0.70
CA SER A 723 51.63 -34.97 -0.60
C SER A 723 52.12 -36.24 -1.30
N LEU A 724 53.24 -36.16 -2.02
CA LEU A 724 53.79 -37.26 -2.81
C LEU A 724 55.27 -37.50 -2.52
N GLU A 725 55.57 -38.61 -1.85
CA GLU A 725 56.95 -39.08 -1.66
C GLU A 725 57.50 -39.75 -2.92
N ALA A 726 58.81 -39.71 -3.15
CA ALA A 726 59.45 -40.47 -4.21
C ALA A 726 59.26 -41.98 -3.95
N ASP A 727 59.12 -42.78 -5.00
CA ASP A 727 59.19 -44.22 -4.83
C ASP A 727 60.57 -44.55 -4.25
N ALA A 728 60.61 -45.35 -3.17
CA ALA A 728 61.89 -45.87 -2.69
C ALA A 728 62.58 -46.55 -3.88
N PRO A 729 63.89 -46.32 -4.11
CA PRO A 729 64.60 -46.97 -5.21
C PRO A 729 64.33 -48.46 -5.07
N SER A 730 63.60 -49.03 -6.04
CA SER A 730 63.35 -50.46 -6.05
C SER A 730 64.73 -51.11 -6.10
N ASP A 731 65.08 -51.84 -5.06
CA ASP A 731 66.33 -52.61 -4.96
C ASP A 731 66.20 -53.84 -5.89
N GLN A 732 65.89 -53.59 -7.17
CA GLN A 732 65.96 -54.56 -8.23
C GLN A 732 67.41 -54.60 -8.70
N ARG A 733 68.22 -55.36 -7.96
CA ARG A 733 69.46 -55.89 -8.53
C ARG A 733 69.10 -56.68 -9.78
N PRO A 734 69.72 -56.41 -10.93
CA PRO A 734 69.53 -57.24 -12.12
C PRO A 734 70.06 -58.65 -11.80
N GLY A 735 69.18 -59.64 -11.84
CA GLY A 735 69.51 -61.07 -11.82
C GLY A 735 69.61 -61.62 -13.24
#